data_AF-A0A3E1P8K2-F1
#
_entry.id   AF-A0A3E1P8K2-F1
#
_cell.length_a   1.000
_cell.length_b   1.000
_cell.length_c   1.000
_cell.angle_alpha   90.00
_cell.angle_beta   90.00
_cell.angle_gamma   90.00
#
_symmetry.space_group_name_H-M   'P 1'
#
loop_
_entity.id
_entity.type
_entity.pdbx_description
1 polymer ?
#
loop_
_entity_poly.entity_id
_entity_poly.type
_entity_poly.pdbx_seq_one_letter_code
_entity_poly.pdbx_strand_id
1 'polypeptide(L)'
;MSKPTSLCLWLIIALFPVQAAYAFNRIYVNVNNPIPGTGSSWATAYNDLATALAAGNQADTFWVAQGTYLPTTTGDRTIAFAPKPSQVIYGGFNGTEVLLSQRNWKTNVTILSGDIGTAGIASDNSYNVVRIINATVDGVTIRDGQADDGFPALTANQFNTGAGMCLYADAAAPTVAATVVNCTFTNNYAIYGAGLGILGVASGTTQPYLASKVSKCIFIGNTAHTAGGGIAVSYQGACWGNDYTDNSIFIGNKASSGHGSVIANILDGTTTQHRPWMDNVVFWDNGEDLAYNALTNGATGSPYIEFAIIWRPGAKYAASNFSDANITWHDSDIYVDDANLPASNINSDPQFVDGPNYDFHVAACSPVIDATILPAVGSSTTDYDGNPRVVKTVDMGIYESTKTISAAPTVAIQSFCQNTTATPLVATGDNLLWYTASSGGTGSATAPTPLTTSTGTTYYYVTQTVAGACESARSPLQVTVSPGSAAPIVSDVVYCIGATATPLTATGVNLTWYLYASGGSGSTIAPTPNTSVNGTTYYYVTQTETGSCESARTPIKVTVTNNPPLPVVSDVRYCEGATPAALTATGTNLMWYTSATGGIGTATAPTPSTAVNGSTTYYVTQNTGCESERAALTVTIGSQATPPVTHDLTYCQHAAVGMLSASGTNLLWYTTATGGTGTATAPVPQTSATGATVYYVTQQDAGGCESERATLTVTVNAQPAAPVVADIDYCLNEVVPPLTATGTSLQWYTSAAGGTGTANAPIPVTLSTGSTTYYVTQNTGCESDRAALTVTINTAASPVVAPLTLCQYATAEALEATGTSLLWYTSATGGTGSATAPVPSTLVTGTTTYYVSQTDGCESARAPMTVTVVKSPQADFTTSGGCAGTPMKVTLIPDGSATAIYTWNFYNAIDVTGNDPGPYEVMWRDPGDYTVKLTIYDGACESKVEKVVTVGLAPEVSVTPAMGSYCINDTVTLRATGAETYEWSPATYLSSEKGNHVTATFRGDISYTVKGTDAGGCVGTAEVYLGLSADCKIYYILPTAFSPNGDGLNDVFRVKTSDIPVAFMMRVFNRLGQLVFETHDISEGWSGLQKGQEAPLGAYVYMISAVTSEGKHVEQSGSVVVTR
;
A
#
# COMPACT_ATOMS: atom_id res chain seq x y z
N MET A 1 -7.15 81.63 -35.39
CA MET A 1 -8.55 81.92 -34.99
C MET A 1 -9.48 81.44 -36.10
N SER A 2 -10.18 80.32 -35.89
CA SER A 2 -11.40 79.94 -36.66
C SER A 2 -11.98 78.64 -36.08
N LYS A 3 -13.30 78.45 -36.28
CA LYS A 3 -14.05 77.19 -36.08
C LYS A 3 -14.75 76.85 -37.43
N PRO A 4 -15.61 75.83 -37.56
CA PRO A 4 -15.27 74.40 -37.58
C PRO A 4 -15.97 73.66 -38.76
N THR A 5 -15.82 72.34 -38.86
CA THR A 5 -16.82 71.50 -39.57
C THR A 5 -16.90 70.07 -39.01
N SER A 6 -17.96 69.36 -39.40
CA SER A 6 -18.55 68.17 -38.76
C SER A 6 -17.66 66.96 -38.46
N LEU A 7 -18.09 66.19 -37.45
CA LEU A 7 -17.78 64.76 -37.27
C LEU A 7 -18.17 63.96 -38.54
N CYS A 8 -17.40 62.90 -38.81
CA CYS A 8 -17.89 61.73 -39.53
C CYS A 8 -17.36 60.48 -38.81
N LEU A 9 -18.25 59.58 -38.39
CA LEU A 9 -17.91 58.43 -37.56
C LEU A 9 -17.58 57.22 -38.46
N TRP A 10 -16.30 56.92 -38.63
CA TRP A 10 -15.87 55.72 -39.37
C TRP A 10 -16.03 54.47 -38.50
N LEU A 11 -17.01 53.65 -38.84
CA LEU A 11 -17.20 52.33 -38.26
C LEU A 11 -16.15 51.37 -38.85
N ILE A 12 -15.03 51.18 -38.14
CA ILE A 12 -14.02 50.19 -38.51
C ILE A 12 -14.61 48.79 -38.22
N ILE A 13 -15.11 48.12 -39.25
CA ILE A 13 -15.43 46.70 -39.18
C ILE A 13 -14.10 45.94 -39.08
N ALA A 14 -13.82 45.43 -37.88
CA ALA A 14 -12.70 44.54 -37.66
C ALA A 14 -12.98 43.19 -38.33
N LEU A 15 -12.54 43.04 -39.58
CA LEU A 15 -12.33 41.73 -40.19
C LEU A 15 -11.20 41.02 -39.44
N PHE A 16 -11.55 40.37 -38.33
CA PHE A 16 -10.73 39.29 -37.80
C PHE A 16 -10.59 38.24 -38.92
N PRO A 17 -9.37 37.77 -39.23
CA PRO A 17 -9.24 36.59 -40.05
C PRO A 17 -9.87 35.43 -39.27
N VAL A 18 -11.00 34.91 -39.76
CA VAL A 18 -11.45 33.59 -39.34
C VAL A 18 -10.38 32.64 -39.85
N GLN A 19 -9.50 32.20 -38.94
CA GLN A 19 -8.51 31.18 -39.24
C GLN A 19 -9.30 29.94 -39.69
N ALA A 20 -9.14 29.57 -40.96
CA ALA A 20 -9.89 28.47 -41.53
C ALA A 20 -9.60 27.21 -40.72
N ALA A 21 -10.65 26.52 -40.29
CA ALA A 21 -10.51 25.21 -39.65
C ALA A 21 -9.68 24.32 -40.57
N TYR A 22 -8.66 23.66 -40.02
CA TYR A 22 -7.84 22.74 -40.79
C TYR A 22 -8.75 21.63 -41.34
N ALA A 23 -8.81 21.53 -42.67
CA ALA A 23 -9.72 20.63 -43.36
C ALA A 23 -9.20 19.18 -43.34
N PHE A 24 -9.28 18.55 -42.17
CA PHE A 24 -9.01 17.12 -42.00
C PHE A 24 -10.15 16.31 -42.59
N ASN A 25 -9.83 15.40 -43.49
CA ASN A 25 -10.80 14.53 -44.14
C ASN A 25 -10.90 13.22 -43.37
N ARG A 26 -12.14 12.83 -43.08
CA ARG A 26 -12.46 11.45 -42.71
C ARG A 26 -12.58 10.64 -44.00
N ILE A 27 -11.65 9.73 -44.21
CA ILE A 27 -11.56 8.88 -45.39
C ILE A 27 -12.07 7.49 -45.03
N TYR A 28 -13.19 7.09 -45.64
CA TYR A 28 -13.80 5.78 -45.46
C TYR A 28 -13.12 4.74 -46.36
N VAL A 29 -12.79 3.58 -45.78
CA VAL A 29 -12.11 2.47 -46.47
C VAL A 29 -12.83 1.16 -46.17
N ASN A 30 -13.23 0.41 -47.20
CA ASN A 30 -13.90 -0.87 -47.09
C ASN A 30 -13.49 -1.78 -48.24
N VAL A 31 -12.65 -2.79 -47.97
CA VAL A 31 -12.15 -3.75 -48.97
C VAL A 31 -13.25 -4.47 -49.75
N ASN A 32 -14.45 -4.60 -49.15
CA ASN A 32 -15.60 -5.25 -49.78
C ASN A 32 -16.39 -4.33 -50.73
N ASN A 33 -15.99 -3.06 -50.90
CA ASN A 33 -16.65 -2.16 -51.85
C ASN A 33 -16.32 -2.58 -53.31
N PRO A 34 -17.32 -2.97 -54.13
CA PRO A 34 -17.07 -3.53 -55.46
C PRO A 34 -16.49 -2.56 -56.49
N ILE A 35 -16.50 -1.25 -56.23
CA ILE A 35 -15.92 -0.22 -57.10
C ILE A 35 -15.12 0.76 -56.22
N PRO A 36 -13.83 1.06 -56.52
CA PRO A 36 -13.07 2.06 -55.79
C PRO A 36 -13.76 3.43 -55.87
N GLY A 37 -14.08 4.02 -54.72
CA GLY A 37 -14.62 5.38 -54.63
C GLY A 37 -13.58 6.43 -54.23
N THR A 38 -14.05 7.61 -53.82
CA THR A 38 -13.24 8.77 -53.41
C THR A 38 -12.87 8.79 -51.93
N GLY A 39 -13.41 7.86 -51.14
CA GLY A 39 -13.30 7.82 -49.68
C GLY A 39 -14.22 8.78 -48.93
N SER A 40 -15.13 9.51 -49.59
CA SER A 40 -15.94 10.58 -48.96
C SER A 40 -17.14 10.09 -48.13
N SER A 41 -17.54 8.82 -48.26
CA SER A 41 -18.63 8.17 -47.53
C SER A 41 -18.43 6.66 -47.55
N TRP A 42 -19.15 5.89 -46.72
CA TRP A 42 -19.14 4.42 -46.82
C TRP A 42 -19.58 3.90 -48.20
N ALA A 43 -20.51 4.59 -48.87
CA ALA A 43 -20.97 4.24 -50.22
C ALA A 43 -19.95 4.61 -51.33
N THR A 44 -18.96 5.45 -51.01
CA THR A 44 -17.86 5.86 -51.90
C THR A 44 -16.50 5.50 -51.32
N ALA A 45 -16.43 4.49 -50.44
CA ALA A 45 -15.19 4.12 -49.75
C ALA A 45 -14.08 3.66 -50.71
N TYR A 46 -12.82 3.86 -50.34
CA TYR A 46 -11.71 3.17 -51.00
C TYR A 46 -11.81 1.66 -50.71
N ASN A 47 -11.55 0.81 -51.71
CA ASN A 47 -11.47 -0.64 -51.51
C ASN A 47 -10.02 -1.15 -51.30
N ASP A 48 -9.06 -0.24 -51.23
CA ASP A 48 -7.68 -0.50 -50.83
C ASP A 48 -7.21 0.59 -49.85
N LEU A 49 -6.60 0.15 -48.75
CA LEU A 49 -6.07 1.04 -47.72
C LEU A 49 -4.73 1.67 -48.13
N ALA A 50 -3.89 0.98 -48.91
CA ALA A 50 -2.61 1.55 -49.36
C ALA A 50 -2.84 2.76 -50.28
N THR A 51 -3.76 2.62 -51.24
CA THR A 51 -4.25 3.70 -52.10
C THR A 51 -4.91 4.81 -51.28
N ALA A 52 -5.72 4.50 -50.26
CA ALA A 52 -6.33 5.51 -49.41
C ALA A 52 -5.28 6.34 -48.65
N LEU A 53 -4.33 5.70 -47.97
CA LEU A 53 -3.23 6.37 -47.24
C LEU A 53 -2.37 7.24 -48.17
N ALA A 54 -2.11 6.74 -49.39
CA ALA A 54 -1.36 7.46 -50.42
C ALA A 54 -2.14 8.66 -51.01
N ALA A 55 -3.47 8.58 -51.11
CA ALA A 55 -4.32 9.66 -51.60
C ALA A 55 -4.60 10.74 -50.53
N GLY A 56 -4.86 10.35 -49.29
CA GLY A 56 -5.15 11.28 -48.19
C GLY A 56 -3.97 12.17 -47.80
N ASN A 57 -4.26 13.32 -47.21
CA ASN A 57 -3.28 14.30 -46.76
C ASN A 57 -2.59 13.85 -45.47
N GLN A 58 -1.56 14.59 -45.05
CA GLN A 58 -1.13 14.53 -43.64
C GLN A 58 -2.33 14.87 -42.74
N ALA A 59 -2.39 14.25 -41.56
CA ALA A 59 -3.44 14.52 -40.57
C ALA A 59 -4.89 14.12 -40.95
N ASP A 60 -5.14 13.45 -42.09
CA ASP A 60 -6.44 12.81 -42.39
C ASP A 60 -6.66 11.54 -41.53
N THR A 61 -7.93 11.16 -41.28
CA THR A 61 -8.29 9.95 -40.53
C THR A 61 -8.92 8.88 -41.42
N PHE A 62 -8.53 7.63 -41.23
CA PHE A 62 -8.95 6.49 -42.05
C PHE A 62 -9.88 5.59 -41.24
N TRP A 63 -11.14 5.58 -41.63
CA TRP A 63 -12.16 4.73 -41.02
C TRP A 63 -12.24 3.43 -41.83
N VAL A 64 -11.59 2.40 -41.30
CA VAL A 64 -11.36 1.14 -42.00
C VAL A 64 -12.36 0.10 -41.53
N ALA A 65 -13.19 -0.39 -42.45
CA ALA A 65 -14.17 -1.43 -42.19
C ALA A 65 -13.51 -2.79 -41.89
N GLN A 66 -14.28 -3.70 -41.30
CA GLN A 66 -13.91 -5.09 -41.11
C GLN A 66 -13.53 -5.79 -42.42
N GLY A 67 -12.57 -6.69 -42.35
CA GLY A 67 -11.97 -7.36 -43.53
C GLY A 67 -10.44 -7.35 -43.50
N THR A 68 -9.84 -7.99 -44.50
CA THR A 68 -8.38 -8.10 -44.62
C THR A 68 -7.85 -7.17 -45.72
N TYR A 69 -6.83 -6.38 -45.39
CA TYR A 69 -6.17 -5.43 -46.26
C TYR A 69 -4.69 -5.83 -46.41
N LEU A 70 -4.18 -5.78 -47.63
CA LEU A 70 -2.79 -6.09 -47.96
C LEU A 70 -2.02 -4.82 -48.34
N PRO A 71 -0.74 -4.64 -47.96
CA PRO A 71 0.08 -3.49 -48.36
C PRO A 71 0.23 -3.29 -49.86
N THR A 72 0.11 -4.38 -50.63
CA THR A 72 0.21 -4.39 -52.09
C THR A 72 -0.52 -5.62 -52.66
N THR A 73 -0.84 -5.58 -53.96
CA THR A 73 -1.29 -6.73 -54.75
C THR A 73 -0.15 -7.37 -55.58
N THR A 74 1.08 -6.87 -55.44
CA THR A 74 2.32 -7.44 -55.99
C THR A 74 3.00 -8.36 -54.97
N GLY A 75 4.01 -9.12 -55.41
CA GLY A 75 4.93 -9.84 -54.50
C GLY A 75 6.14 -9.00 -54.04
N ASP A 76 5.99 -7.67 -53.92
CA ASP A 76 7.09 -6.81 -53.47
C ASP A 76 7.08 -6.69 -51.94
N ARG A 77 7.90 -7.52 -51.30
CA ARG A 77 8.06 -7.62 -49.85
C ARG A 77 8.45 -6.29 -49.17
N THR A 78 9.01 -5.32 -49.90
CA THR A 78 9.46 -4.04 -49.32
C THR A 78 8.32 -3.06 -49.00
N ILE A 79 7.14 -3.29 -49.62
CA ILE A 79 5.94 -2.46 -49.46
C ILE A 79 5.22 -2.80 -48.15
N ALA A 80 4.87 -1.74 -47.42
CA ALA A 80 4.18 -1.76 -46.13
C ALA A 80 3.09 -0.68 -46.14
N PHE A 81 2.08 -0.79 -45.28
CA PHE A 81 1.19 0.34 -45.00
C PHE A 81 2.00 1.47 -44.35
N ALA A 82 2.16 2.57 -45.08
CA ALA A 82 3.01 3.70 -44.69
C ALA A 82 2.16 4.97 -44.51
N PRO A 83 1.51 5.15 -43.33
CA PRO A 83 0.78 6.38 -43.05
C PRO A 83 1.71 7.60 -43.05
N LYS A 84 1.24 8.69 -43.68
CA LYS A 84 1.92 9.99 -43.70
C LYS A 84 1.88 10.64 -42.31
N PRO A 85 2.77 11.60 -42.00
CA PRO A 85 2.78 12.30 -40.72
C PRO A 85 1.39 12.77 -40.25
N SER A 86 1.13 12.51 -38.97
CA SER A 86 -0.11 12.80 -38.22
C SER A 86 -1.39 12.10 -38.69
N GLN A 87 -1.34 11.22 -39.70
CA GLN A 87 -2.49 10.39 -40.11
C GLN A 87 -2.90 9.41 -39.00
N VAL A 88 -4.18 9.02 -39.00
CA VAL A 88 -4.75 8.09 -38.01
C VAL A 88 -5.49 6.95 -38.71
N ILE A 89 -5.13 5.70 -38.40
CA ILE A 89 -5.85 4.50 -38.86
C ILE A 89 -6.74 4.01 -37.72
N TYR A 90 -8.06 4.06 -37.92
CA TYR A 90 -9.06 3.46 -37.03
C TYR A 90 -9.64 2.21 -37.70
N GLY A 91 -9.33 1.03 -37.18
CA GLY A 91 -10.05 -0.22 -37.51
C GLY A 91 -11.30 -0.40 -36.64
N GLY A 92 -12.16 -1.37 -36.96
CA GLY A 92 -13.31 -1.71 -36.10
C GLY A 92 -14.67 -1.20 -36.56
N PHE A 93 -14.84 -0.87 -37.83
CA PHE A 93 -16.12 -0.42 -38.39
C PHE A 93 -16.85 -1.54 -39.16
N ASN A 94 -18.17 -1.57 -39.06
CA ASN A 94 -19.03 -2.42 -39.89
C ASN A 94 -19.23 -1.84 -41.30
N GLY A 95 -19.02 -0.53 -41.47
CA GLY A 95 -19.21 0.19 -42.75
C GLY A 95 -20.53 0.96 -42.81
N THR A 96 -21.05 1.37 -41.65
CA THR A 96 -22.36 2.02 -41.48
C THR A 96 -22.34 3.18 -40.49
N GLU A 97 -21.23 3.38 -39.78
CA GLU A 97 -21.06 4.31 -38.67
C GLU A 97 -20.87 5.77 -39.13
N VAL A 98 -21.43 6.71 -38.37
CA VAL A 98 -21.31 8.16 -38.58
C VAL A 98 -20.52 8.86 -37.45
N LEU A 99 -20.35 8.20 -36.29
CA LEU A 99 -19.59 8.68 -35.14
C LEU A 99 -18.51 7.68 -34.73
N LEU A 100 -17.35 8.17 -34.28
CA LEU A 100 -16.23 7.31 -33.87
C LEU A 100 -16.59 6.41 -32.66
N SER A 101 -17.51 6.88 -31.81
CA SER A 101 -18.07 6.14 -30.67
C SER A 101 -19.01 4.98 -31.05
N GLN A 102 -19.37 4.82 -32.33
CA GLN A 102 -20.13 3.67 -32.83
C GLN A 102 -19.23 2.49 -33.24
N ARG A 103 -17.91 2.72 -33.34
CA ARG A 103 -16.88 1.74 -33.71
C ARG A 103 -16.79 0.63 -32.67
N ASN A 104 -16.81 -0.63 -33.11
CA ASN A 104 -16.60 -1.79 -32.22
C ASN A 104 -15.45 -2.66 -32.74
N TRP A 105 -14.23 -2.27 -32.36
CA TRP A 105 -12.99 -2.94 -32.76
C TRP A 105 -12.85 -4.36 -32.21
N LYS A 106 -13.56 -4.73 -31.13
CA LYS A 106 -13.58 -6.10 -30.60
C LYS A 106 -14.42 -7.06 -31.46
N THR A 107 -15.37 -6.57 -32.25
CA THR A 107 -16.25 -7.42 -33.10
C THR A 107 -16.02 -7.25 -34.60
N ASN A 108 -15.83 -6.02 -35.07
CA ASN A 108 -15.78 -5.66 -36.48
C ASN A 108 -14.33 -5.72 -36.98
N VAL A 109 -13.67 -6.88 -36.87
CA VAL A 109 -12.21 -6.99 -36.94
C VAL A 109 -11.65 -6.51 -38.29
N THR A 110 -10.85 -5.44 -38.23
CA THR A 110 -10.02 -4.96 -39.34
C THR A 110 -8.64 -5.62 -39.25
N ILE A 111 -8.21 -6.28 -40.33
CA ILE A 111 -6.95 -7.01 -40.41
C ILE A 111 -6.04 -6.35 -41.44
N LEU A 112 -4.86 -5.93 -41.01
CA LEU A 112 -3.72 -5.62 -41.87
C LEU A 112 -2.85 -6.88 -41.94
N SER A 113 -2.65 -7.45 -43.13
CA SER A 113 -1.92 -8.72 -43.30
C SER A 113 -0.75 -8.56 -44.26
N GLY A 114 0.38 -9.16 -43.91
CA GLY A 114 1.57 -9.28 -44.75
C GLY A 114 1.49 -10.40 -45.80
N ASP A 115 0.40 -11.17 -45.84
CA ASP A 115 0.16 -12.34 -46.71
C ASP A 115 -0.07 -11.93 -48.19
N ILE A 116 0.98 -11.36 -48.80
CA ILE A 116 1.01 -10.92 -50.20
C ILE A 116 1.57 -12.02 -51.12
N GLY A 117 1.25 -11.96 -52.41
CA GLY A 117 1.67 -12.99 -53.36
C GLY A 117 0.86 -14.28 -53.20
N THR A 118 1.42 -15.29 -52.55
CA THR A 118 0.86 -16.65 -52.46
C THR A 118 0.29 -16.91 -51.06
N ALA A 119 -1.02 -16.80 -50.90
CA ALA A 119 -1.70 -16.90 -49.60
C ALA A 119 -1.25 -18.12 -48.76
N GLY A 120 -0.74 -17.84 -47.56
CA GLY A 120 -0.19 -18.79 -46.59
C GLY A 120 1.30 -19.11 -46.76
N ILE A 121 2.03 -18.45 -47.65
CA ILE A 121 3.46 -18.72 -47.93
C ILE A 121 4.34 -17.58 -47.39
N ALA A 122 4.82 -17.75 -46.15
CA ALA A 122 5.59 -16.73 -45.43
C ALA A 122 6.79 -16.13 -46.19
N SER A 123 7.39 -16.84 -47.16
CA SER A 123 8.57 -16.37 -47.90
C SER A 123 8.33 -15.24 -48.91
N ASP A 124 7.08 -15.04 -49.38
CA ASP A 124 6.70 -13.90 -50.21
C ASP A 124 5.95 -12.79 -49.45
N ASN A 125 5.75 -12.95 -48.13
CA ASN A 125 5.09 -11.95 -47.29
C ASN A 125 5.89 -10.65 -47.11
N SER A 126 5.20 -9.52 -46.89
CA SER A 126 5.82 -8.22 -46.58
C SER A 126 6.81 -8.30 -45.41
N TYR A 127 7.98 -7.67 -45.56
CA TYR A 127 8.97 -7.56 -44.48
C TYR A 127 8.40 -6.82 -43.27
N ASN A 128 7.69 -5.71 -43.49
CA ASN A 128 6.90 -5.02 -42.46
C ASN A 128 5.47 -4.89 -42.97
N VAL A 129 4.45 -5.24 -42.18
CA VAL A 129 3.04 -4.99 -42.58
C VAL A 129 2.73 -3.49 -42.50
N VAL A 130 3.22 -2.80 -41.46
CA VAL A 130 3.07 -1.36 -41.25
C VAL A 130 4.43 -0.72 -41.00
N ARG A 131 4.68 0.47 -41.57
CA ARG A 131 5.90 1.27 -41.32
C ARG A 131 5.53 2.71 -40.94
N ILE A 132 5.82 3.11 -39.70
CA ILE A 132 5.39 4.41 -39.15
C ILE A 132 6.57 5.39 -39.07
N ILE A 133 6.28 6.65 -39.44
CA ILE A 133 7.13 7.82 -39.15
C ILE A 133 6.47 8.67 -38.06
N ASN A 134 5.25 9.15 -38.26
CA ASN A 134 4.47 9.83 -37.22
C ASN A 134 2.99 9.54 -37.45
N ALA A 135 2.38 8.62 -36.70
CA ALA A 135 0.99 8.22 -36.92
C ALA A 135 0.35 7.59 -35.68
N THR A 136 -0.99 7.56 -35.67
CA THR A 136 -1.78 6.78 -34.71
C THR A 136 -2.40 5.57 -35.42
N VAL A 137 -2.37 4.40 -34.80
CA VAL A 137 -2.99 3.17 -35.28
C VAL A 137 -3.80 2.57 -34.14
N ASP A 138 -5.11 2.44 -34.34
CA ASP A 138 -6.06 2.09 -33.27
C ASP A 138 -7.08 1.03 -33.75
N GLY A 139 -7.16 -0.09 -33.03
CA GLY A 139 -8.20 -1.10 -33.20
C GLY A 139 -8.07 -1.97 -34.45
N VAL A 140 -6.83 -2.33 -34.84
CA VAL A 140 -6.52 -3.23 -35.96
C VAL A 140 -5.77 -4.48 -35.49
N THR A 141 -5.97 -5.60 -36.20
CA THR A 141 -5.09 -6.76 -36.14
C THR A 141 -3.98 -6.61 -37.18
N ILE A 142 -2.74 -6.91 -36.81
CA ILE A 142 -1.55 -6.80 -37.67
C ILE A 142 -0.83 -8.16 -37.67
N ARG A 143 -0.81 -8.84 -38.82
CA ARG A 143 -0.41 -10.25 -38.92
C ARG A 143 0.36 -10.62 -40.18
N ASP A 144 1.03 -11.77 -40.12
CA ASP A 144 1.76 -12.42 -41.22
C ASP A 144 2.95 -11.61 -41.78
N GLY A 145 3.47 -10.62 -41.07
CA GLY A 145 4.73 -9.97 -41.44
C GLY A 145 5.92 -10.91 -41.31
N GLN A 146 6.89 -10.83 -42.23
CA GLN A 146 8.07 -11.70 -42.30
C GLN A 146 9.35 -10.89 -42.52
N ALA A 147 9.93 -10.33 -41.47
CA ALA A 147 11.18 -9.54 -41.50
C ALA A 147 12.43 -10.45 -41.39
N ASP A 148 12.70 -11.27 -42.41
CA ASP A 148 13.61 -12.43 -42.34
C ASP A 148 14.86 -12.42 -43.23
N ASP A 149 15.25 -11.29 -43.84
CA ASP A 149 16.26 -11.29 -44.90
C ASP A 149 17.69 -11.63 -44.40
N GLY A 150 18.18 -12.79 -44.84
CA GLY A 150 19.39 -13.43 -44.36
C GLY A 150 20.65 -13.12 -45.17
N PHE A 151 21.15 -11.88 -45.14
CA PHE A 151 22.47 -11.53 -45.68
C PHE A 151 23.29 -10.60 -44.76
N PRO A 152 24.62 -10.82 -44.59
CA PRO A 152 25.47 -9.97 -43.76
C PRO A 152 25.86 -8.66 -44.47
N ALA A 153 24.94 -7.68 -44.49
CA ALA A 153 25.21 -6.32 -44.93
C ALA A 153 24.54 -5.29 -43.99
N LEU A 154 25.36 -4.46 -43.32
CA LEU A 154 24.94 -3.48 -42.32
C LEU A 154 24.30 -2.21 -42.95
N THR A 155 23.30 -2.39 -43.81
CA THR A 155 22.81 -1.32 -44.70
C THR A 155 21.29 -1.23 -44.88
N ALA A 156 20.48 -2.11 -44.28
CA ALA A 156 19.02 -2.09 -44.45
C ALA A 156 18.22 -2.67 -43.26
N ASN A 157 18.63 -2.35 -42.03
CA ASN A 157 18.19 -3.01 -40.79
C ASN A 157 16.66 -2.97 -40.53
N GLN A 158 15.91 -2.07 -41.20
CA GLN A 158 14.44 -1.96 -41.12
C GLN A 158 13.70 -3.19 -41.68
N PHE A 159 14.27 -3.92 -42.64
CA PHE A 159 13.61 -5.10 -43.22
C PHE A 159 13.77 -6.37 -42.37
N ASN A 160 14.59 -6.29 -41.32
CA ASN A 160 14.86 -7.37 -40.38
C ASN A 160 14.31 -7.05 -38.97
N THR A 161 13.60 -5.93 -38.82
CA THR A 161 13.12 -5.37 -37.56
C THR A 161 11.66 -4.95 -37.69
N GLY A 162 10.76 -5.34 -36.78
CA GLY A 162 9.37 -4.85 -36.78
C GLY A 162 8.50 -5.47 -37.88
N ALA A 163 8.27 -6.78 -37.82
CA ALA A 163 7.56 -7.49 -38.89
C ALA A 163 6.06 -7.14 -38.95
N GLY A 164 5.37 -7.11 -37.81
CA GLY A 164 4.04 -6.52 -37.75
C GLY A 164 4.09 -5.02 -38.03
N MET A 165 4.82 -4.28 -37.18
CA MET A 165 5.02 -2.84 -37.34
C MET A 165 6.48 -2.43 -37.08
N CYS A 166 7.01 -1.58 -37.94
CA CYS A 166 8.33 -0.95 -37.78
C CYS A 166 8.21 0.57 -37.62
N LEU A 167 8.78 1.11 -36.55
CA LEU A 167 9.17 2.52 -36.44
C LEU A 167 10.63 2.63 -36.88
N TYR A 168 10.93 3.52 -37.83
CA TYR A 168 12.30 3.68 -38.35
C TYR A 168 12.68 5.16 -38.43
N ALA A 169 13.74 5.56 -37.73
CA ALA A 169 14.25 6.92 -37.68
C ALA A 169 15.74 6.99 -38.02
N ASP A 170 16.12 7.96 -38.86
CA ASP A 170 17.50 8.17 -39.30
C ASP A 170 17.79 9.67 -39.53
N ALA A 171 18.89 10.00 -40.24
CA ALA A 171 19.22 11.39 -40.52
C ALA A 171 18.30 12.10 -41.54
N ALA A 172 17.46 11.37 -42.28
CA ALA A 172 16.42 11.92 -43.16
C ALA A 172 15.05 12.02 -42.45
N ALA A 173 14.76 11.12 -41.51
CA ALA A 173 13.59 11.17 -40.62
C ALA A 173 14.01 11.15 -39.13
N PRO A 174 14.57 12.24 -38.59
CA PRO A 174 15.19 12.25 -37.25
C PRO A 174 14.21 12.40 -36.08
N THR A 175 12.90 12.36 -36.32
CA THR A 175 11.88 12.42 -35.27
C THR A 175 10.70 11.54 -35.66
N VAL A 176 10.50 10.47 -34.90
CA VAL A 176 9.51 9.42 -35.17
C VAL A 176 8.66 9.16 -33.94
N ALA A 177 7.36 8.99 -34.14
CA ALA A 177 6.39 8.74 -33.08
C ALA A 177 5.30 7.75 -33.51
N ALA A 178 4.87 6.87 -32.63
CA ALA A 178 3.66 6.07 -32.84
C ALA A 178 2.77 6.03 -31.58
N THR A 179 1.48 6.23 -31.79
CA THR A 179 0.45 5.89 -30.78
C THR A 179 -0.28 4.65 -31.29
N VAL A 180 -0.13 3.53 -30.58
CA VAL A 180 -0.67 2.21 -30.97
C VAL A 180 -1.63 1.76 -29.88
N VAL A 181 -2.93 1.68 -30.19
CA VAL A 181 -3.99 1.46 -29.18
C VAL A 181 -4.92 0.32 -29.61
N ASN A 182 -5.38 -0.52 -28.69
CA ASN A 182 -6.36 -1.59 -28.97
C ASN A 182 -5.93 -2.56 -30.11
N CYS A 183 -4.63 -2.63 -30.44
CA CYS A 183 -4.14 -3.38 -31.60
C CYS A 183 -3.75 -4.82 -31.23
N THR A 184 -3.89 -5.75 -32.17
CA THR A 184 -3.48 -7.15 -31.99
C THR A 184 -2.37 -7.52 -32.97
N PHE A 185 -1.16 -7.71 -32.48
CA PHE A 185 -0.02 -8.23 -33.25
C PHE A 185 0.00 -9.75 -33.16
N THR A 186 -0.14 -10.46 -34.28
CA THR A 186 -0.17 -11.93 -34.25
C THR A 186 0.48 -12.62 -35.43
N ASN A 187 1.14 -13.76 -35.17
CA ASN A 187 1.79 -14.62 -36.17
C ASN A 187 2.78 -13.85 -37.09
N ASN A 188 3.45 -12.82 -36.56
CA ASN A 188 4.54 -12.12 -37.25
C ASN A 188 5.88 -12.78 -36.90
N TYR A 189 6.85 -12.73 -37.82
CA TYR A 189 8.20 -13.27 -37.64
C TYR A 189 9.26 -12.26 -38.07
N ALA A 190 10.30 -12.04 -37.26
CA ALA A 190 11.39 -11.10 -37.56
C ALA A 190 12.74 -11.61 -37.09
N ILE A 191 13.85 -10.97 -37.50
CA ILE A 191 15.10 -11.11 -36.77
C ILE A 191 15.01 -10.40 -35.41
N TYR A 192 14.45 -9.18 -35.40
CA TYR A 192 14.21 -8.39 -34.19
C TYR A 192 12.78 -7.83 -34.11
N GLY A 193 12.14 -7.87 -32.94
CA GLY A 193 10.86 -7.17 -32.70
C GLY A 193 9.73 -7.68 -33.60
N ALA A 194 9.32 -8.95 -33.44
CA ALA A 194 8.45 -9.58 -34.43
C ALA A 194 7.04 -8.96 -34.48
N GLY A 195 6.43 -8.65 -33.33
CA GLY A 195 5.22 -7.83 -33.30
C GLY A 195 5.51 -6.36 -33.66
N LEU A 196 6.31 -5.69 -32.83
CA LEU A 196 6.70 -4.28 -32.99
C LEU A 196 8.22 -4.12 -32.92
N GLY A 197 8.79 -3.37 -33.86
CA GLY A 197 10.21 -3.04 -33.91
C GLY A 197 10.42 -1.53 -33.96
N ILE A 198 11.34 -1.03 -33.14
CA ILE A 198 11.66 0.40 -33.00
C ILE A 198 13.15 0.57 -33.30
N LEU A 199 13.47 1.13 -34.46
CA LEU A 199 14.83 1.18 -35.01
C LEU A 199 15.31 2.63 -35.22
N GLY A 200 16.30 3.03 -34.44
CA GLY A 200 17.03 4.29 -34.62
C GLY A 200 18.40 4.06 -35.26
N VAL A 201 18.75 4.83 -36.29
CA VAL A 201 20.07 4.79 -36.94
C VAL A 201 20.67 6.19 -37.02
N ALA A 202 21.53 6.53 -36.07
CA ALA A 202 22.25 7.80 -36.06
C ALA A 202 23.37 7.81 -37.14
N SER A 203 23.52 8.93 -37.85
CA SER A 203 24.63 9.12 -38.78
C SER A 203 25.13 10.56 -38.79
N GLY A 204 26.46 10.71 -38.84
CA GLY A 204 27.11 12.02 -38.69
C GLY A 204 26.86 12.62 -37.31
N THR A 205 26.28 13.83 -37.28
CA THR A 205 25.92 14.56 -36.05
C THR A 205 24.44 14.51 -35.71
N THR A 206 23.61 13.86 -36.54
CA THR A 206 22.16 13.80 -36.31
C THR A 206 21.84 12.68 -35.33
N GLN A 207 21.14 13.04 -34.25
CA GLN A 207 20.66 12.11 -33.23
C GLN A 207 19.14 11.91 -33.43
N PRO A 208 18.68 10.75 -33.96
CA PRO A 208 17.27 10.47 -34.10
C PRO A 208 16.56 10.39 -32.75
N TYR A 209 15.34 10.92 -32.69
CA TYR A 209 14.40 10.76 -31.58
C TYR A 209 13.26 9.80 -31.98
N LEU A 210 12.98 8.80 -31.16
CA LEU A 210 11.88 7.86 -31.35
C LEU A 210 10.95 7.85 -30.12
N ALA A 211 9.65 7.70 -30.31
CA ALA A 211 8.73 7.48 -29.20
C ALA A 211 7.61 6.53 -29.58
N SER A 212 7.22 5.67 -28.65
CA SER A 212 6.04 4.82 -28.77
C SER A 212 5.17 4.92 -27.53
N LYS A 213 3.84 5.00 -27.74
CA LYS A 213 2.85 4.64 -26.74
C LYS A 213 2.06 3.45 -27.25
N VAL A 214 2.32 2.27 -26.69
CA VAL A 214 1.55 1.05 -26.91
C VAL A 214 0.55 0.90 -25.76
N SER A 215 -0.74 0.75 -26.04
CA SER A 215 -1.78 0.82 -25.02
C SER A 215 -2.93 -0.14 -25.31
N LYS A 216 -3.35 -0.96 -24.32
CA LYS A 216 -4.44 -1.93 -24.48
C LYS A 216 -4.25 -2.92 -25.65
N CYS A 217 -3.00 -3.21 -25.98
CA CYS A 217 -2.62 -4.04 -27.13
C CYS A 217 -2.38 -5.51 -26.74
N ILE A 218 -2.49 -6.41 -27.73
CA ILE A 218 -2.27 -7.84 -27.58
C ILE A 218 -1.17 -8.29 -28.55
N PHE A 219 -0.14 -8.96 -28.04
CA PHE A 219 0.92 -9.58 -28.82
C PHE A 219 0.81 -11.09 -28.65
N ILE A 220 0.31 -11.81 -29.67
CA ILE A 220 0.00 -13.24 -29.58
C ILE A 220 0.67 -14.08 -30.68
N GLY A 221 1.60 -14.95 -30.26
CA GLY A 221 2.28 -15.93 -31.14
C GLY A 221 3.37 -15.36 -32.05
N ASN A 222 3.87 -14.15 -31.78
CA ASN A 222 4.93 -13.55 -32.60
C ASN A 222 6.30 -14.18 -32.27
N THR A 223 7.13 -14.40 -33.29
CA THR A 223 8.40 -15.15 -33.16
C THR A 223 9.58 -14.37 -33.71
N ALA A 224 10.50 -13.96 -32.85
CA ALA A 224 11.81 -13.48 -33.27
C ALA A 224 12.76 -14.67 -33.58
N HIS A 225 13.63 -14.51 -34.56
CA HIS A 225 14.79 -15.37 -34.74
C HIS A 225 15.84 -15.06 -33.67
N THR A 226 16.20 -13.78 -33.54
CA THR A 226 17.26 -13.35 -32.61
C THR A 226 16.66 -12.82 -31.32
N ALA A 227 15.95 -11.68 -31.33
CA ALA A 227 15.45 -11.08 -30.09
C ALA A 227 14.18 -10.23 -30.19
N GLY A 228 13.41 -10.17 -29.10
CA GLY A 228 12.17 -9.40 -28.99
C GLY A 228 11.02 -10.04 -29.77
N GLY A 229 10.43 -11.12 -29.26
CA GLY A 229 9.27 -11.75 -29.90
C GLY A 229 8.06 -10.81 -29.97
N GLY A 230 7.72 -10.16 -28.86
CA GLY A 230 6.70 -9.11 -28.81
C GLY A 230 7.21 -7.78 -29.39
N ILE A 231 8.16 -7.15 -28.69
CA ILE A 231 8.71 -5.82 -28.99
C ILE A 231 10.25 -5.86 -29.01
N ALA A 232 10.89 -5.12 -29.92
CA ALA A 232 12.32 -4.79 -29.80
C ALA A 232 12.60 -3.31 -30.05
N VAL A 233 13.47 -2.73 -29.21
CA VAL A 233 14.10 -1.43 -29.42
C VAL A 233 15.55 -1.66 -29.84
N SER A 234 15.97 -1.08 -30.96
CA SER A 234 17.34 -1.15 -31.47
C SER A 234 17.84 0.23 -31.88
N TYR A 235 18.80 0.79 -31.13
CA TYR A 235 19.41 2.09 -31.43
C TYR A 235 20.87 1.90 -31.84
N GLN A 236 21.22 2.42 -33.01
CA GLN A 236 22.53 2.27 -33.64
C GLN A 236 23.20 3.64 -33.74
N GLY A 237 24.23 3.85 -32.93
CA GLY A 237 24.75 5.18 -32.62
C GLY A 237 23.85 5.93 -31.64
N ALA A 238 24.11 7.23 -31.50
CA ALA A 238 23.44 8.08 -30.52
C ALA A 238 22.00 8.46 -30.93
N CYS A 239 21.06 7.51 -30.82
CA CYS A 239 19.62 7.76 -30.88
C CYS A 239 19.02 7.84 -29.46
N TRP A 240 18.07 8.74 -29.26
CA TRP A 240 17.30 8.84 -28.02
C TRP A 240 15.84 8.47 -28.26
N GLY A 241 15.11 8.21 -27.20
CA GLY A 241 13.68 8.01 -27.31
C GLY A 241 12.96 7.88 -25.98
N ASN A 242 11.67 7.53 -26.06
CA ASN A 242 10.83 7.28 -24.91
C ASN A 242 9.70 6.30 -25.28
N ASP A 243 9.84 5.04 -24.88
CA ASP A 243 8.95 3.94 -25.27
C ASP A 243 8.16 3.42 -24.06
N TYR A 244 6.83 3.53 -24.12
CA TYR A 244 5.89 3.09 -23.08
C TYR A 244 4.92 2.03 -23.62
N THR A 245 4.68 0.99 -22.81
CA THR A 245 3.64 -0.02 -23.05
C THR A 245 2.76 -0.18 -21.83
N ASP A 246 1.50 0.25 -21.92
CA ASP A 246 0.52 0.19 -20.82
C ASP A 246 -0.64 -0.78 -21.09
N ASN A 247 -1.17 -1.43 -20.04
CA ASN A 247 -2.37 -2.27 -20.08
C ASN A 247 -2.31 -3.35 -21.19
N SER A 248 -1.17 -4.00 -21.44
CA SER A 248 -0.96 -4.81 -22.65
C SER A 248 -0.60 -6.27 -22.36
N ILE A 249 -1.02 -7.15 -23.28
CA ILE A 249 -1.05 -8.61 -23.08
C ILE A 249 -0.07 -9.27 -24.05
N PHE A 250 0.79 -10.16 -23.53
CA PHE A 250 1.78 -10.91 -24.30
C PHE A 250 1.54 -12.41 -24.13
N ILE A 251 1.09 -13.08 -25.20
CA ILE A 251 0.72 -14.49 -25.21
C ILE A 251 1.64 -15.29 -26.15
N GLY A 252 2.35 -16.29 -25.64
CA GLY A 252 3.02 -17.29 -26.48
C GLY A 252 4.12 -16.77 -27.42
N ASN A 253 4.65 -15.57 -27.21
CA ASN A 253 5.71 -14.97 -28.03
C ASN A 253 7.08 -15.61 -27.74
N LYS A 254 7.97 -15.66 -28.73
CA LYS A 254 9.19 -16.49 -28.69
C LYS A 254 10.38 -15.78 -29.32
N ALA A 255 11.58 -16.08 -28.83
CA ALA A 255 12.86 -15.73 -29.46
C ALA A 255 13.66 -17.03 -29.70
N SER A 256 13.97 -17.33 -30.96
CA SER A 256 14.55 -18.64 -31.36
C SER A 256 16.00 -18.81 -30.88
N SER A 257 16.71 -17.70 -30.70
CA SER A 257 18.05 -17.66 -30.10
C SER A 257 18.04 -17.57 -28.56
N GLY A 258 16.87 -17.47 -27.92
CA GLY A 258 16.75 -17.38 -26.47
C GLY A 258 17.14 -16.02 -25.87
N HIS A 259 16.90 -14.92 -26.58
CA HIS A 259 17.14 -13.55 -26.13
C HIS A 259 15.84 -12.73 -26.20
N GLY A 260 15.15 -12.48 -25.09
CA GLY A 260 13.98 -11.58 -25.06
C GLY A 260 12.75 -12.10 -25.82
N SER A 261 12.04 -13.11 -25.29
CA SER A 261 10.82 -13.64 -25.90
C SER A 261 9.66 -12.63 -25.94
N VAL A 262 9.61 -11.68 -25.00
CA VAL A 262 8.65 -10.58 -24.96
C VAL A 262 9.29 -9.26 -25.40
N ILE A 263 10.34 -8.80 -24.73
CA ILE A 263 11.00 -7.51 -25.01
C ILE A 263 12.52 -7.66 -25.22
N ALA A 264 13.08 -6.91 -26.17
CA ALA A 264 14.52 -6.72 -26.29
C ALA A 264 14.88 -5.22 -26.38
N ASN A 265 15.94 -4.81 -25.68
CA ASN A 265 16.53 -3.48 -25.74
C ASN A 265 18.00 -3.60 -26.18
N ILE A 266 18.34 -3.05 -27.35
CA ILE A 266 19.63 -3.25 -28.03
C ILE A 266 20.22 -1.87 -28.38
N LEU A 267 21.13 -1.37 -27.56
CA LEU A 267 21.62 0.01 -27.63
C LEU A 267 23.13 0.08 -27.89
N ASP A 268 23.55 0.85 -28.89
CA ASP A 268 24.95 1.00 -29.27
C ASP A 268 25.36 2.48 -29.39
N GLY A 269 26.06 3.05 -28.39
CA GLY A 269 26.58 4.43 -28.49
C GLY A 269 26.79 5.18 -27.17
N THR A 270 27.64 6.20 -27.20
CA THR A 270 28.29 6.76 -25.99
C THR A 270 27.48 7.78 -25.16
N THR A 271 26.29 8.21 -25.60
CA THR A 271 25.59 9.35 -24.96
C THR A 271 24.16 9.09 -24.51
N THR A 272 23.58 7.94 -24.86
CA THR A 272 22.12 7.76 -24.87
C THR A 272 21.67 6.82 -23.77
N GLN A 273 21.09 7.41 -22.71
CA GLN A 273 20.31 6.67 -21.73
C GLN A 273 18.90 6.43 -22.30
N HIS A 274 18.51 5.17 -22.48
CA HIS A 274 17.15 4.80 -22.89
C HIS A 274 16.55 3.74 -21.96
N ARG A 275 15.25 3.83 -21.65
CA ARG A 275 14.59 2.96 -20.68
C ARG A 275 13.17 2.63 -21.14
N PRO A 276 12.97 1.57 -21.94
CA PRO A 276 11.63 1.09 -22.30
C PRO A 276 10.84 0.74 -21.04
N TRP A 277 9.61 1.23 -20.93
CA TRP A 277 8.75 1.06 -19.77
C TRP A 277 7.56 0.17 -20.12
N MET A 278 7.26 -0.82 -19.28
CA MET A 278 6.09 -1.68 -19.38
C MET A 278 5.34 -1.67 -18.04
N ASP A 279 4.13 -1.14 -18.02
CA ASP A 279 3.30 -1.07 -16.82
C ASP A 279 1.93 -1.70 -17.02
N ASN A 280 1.46 -2.44 -16.01
CA ASN A 280 0.17 -3.13 -16.04
C ASN A 280 0.11 -4.12 -17.22
N VAL A 281 0.89 -5.20 -17.16
CA VAL A 281 1.05 -6.16 -18.28
C VAL A 281 0.88 -7.61 -17.84
N VAL A 282 0.44 -8.48 -18.76
CA VAL A 282 0.36 -9.93 -18.52
C VAL A 282 1.22 -10.66 -19.54
N PHE A 283 2.20 -11.43 -19.06
CA PHE A 283 3.06 -12.29 -19.86
C PHE A 283 2.64 -13.75 -19.68
N TRP A 284 1.78 -14.26 -20.57
CA TRP A 284 1.22 -15.61 -20.53
C TRP A 284 1.89 -16.57 -21.53
N ASP A 285 2.43 -17.68 -21.04
CA ASP A 285 2.97 -18.79 -21.84
C ASP A 285 4.07 -18.41 -22.87
N ASN A 286 4.80 -17.31 -22.64
CA ASN A 286 5.88 -16.88 -23.51
C ASN A 286 7.13 -17.78 -23.34
N GLY A 287 8.03 -17.71 -24.32
CA GLY A 287 9.31 -18.44 -24.31
C GLY A 287 10.23 -18.03 -23.14
N GLU A 288 11.34 -18.75 -22.99
CA GLU A 288 12.38 -18.38 -22.02
C GLU A 288 13.07 -17.06 -22.36
N ASP A 289 13.79 -16.51 -21.38
CA ASP A 289 14.42 -15.18 -21.42
C ASP A 289 13.42 -14.09 -21.85
N LEU A 290 12.49 -13.71 -20.96
CA LEU A 290 11.35 -12.84 -21.31
C LEU A 290 11.78 -11.45 -21.78
N ALA A 291 12.79 -10.89 -21.12
CA ALA A 291 13.34 -9.57 -21.39
C ALA A 291 14.84 -9.67 -21.59
N TYR A 292 15.38 -8.96 -22.59
CA TYR A 292 16.80 -8.98 -22.93
C TYR A 292 17.36 -7.56 -23.07
N ASN A 293 18.55 -7.32 -22.53
CA ASN A 293 19.24 -6.03 -22.62
C ASN A 293 20.67 -6.19 -23.14
N ALA A 294 20.98 -5.53 -24.26
CA ALA A 294 22.32 -5.52 -24.86
C ALA A 294 22.81 -4.07 -24.99
N LEU A 295 23.89 -3.74 -24.29
CA LEU A 295 24.49 -2.41 -24.26
C LEU A 295 25.92 -2.46 -24.83
N THR A 296 26.20 -1.69 -25.88
CA THR A 296 27.54 -1.60 -26.49
C THR A 296 28.01 -0.15 -26.66
N ASN A 297 29.32 0.02 -26.85
CA ASN A 297 30.00 1.31 -27.09
C ASN A 297 29.62 2.45 -26.13
N GLY A 298 29.37 2.14 -24.86
CA GLY A 298 29.04 3.12 -23.81
C GLY A 298 27.56 3.44 -23.64
N ALA A 299 26.67 2.67 -24.27
CA ALA A 299 25.23 2.82 -24.09
C ALA A 299 24.81 2.55 -22.62
N THR A 300 23.74 3.19 -22.19
CA THR A 300 23.15 3.00 -20.86
C THR A 300 21.65 2.83 -20.98
N GLY A 301 21.06 1.99 -20.14
CA GLY A 301 19.63 1.72 -20.24
C GLY A 301 19.23 0.36 -19.70
N SER A 302 17.93 0.20 -19.47
CA SER A 302 17.31 -1.03 -19.00
C SER A 302 15.85 -1.08 -19.44
N PRO A 303 15.27 -2.24 -19.74
CA PRO A 303 13.84 -2.42 -19.60
C PRO A 303 13.42 -2.22 -18.14
N TYR A 304 12.32 -1.50 -17.92
CA TYR A 304 11.67 -1.35 -16.61
C TYR A 304 10.25 -1.90 -16.71
N ILE A 305 9.94 -2.90 -15.90
CA ILE A 305 8.70 -3.68 -15.97
C ILE A 305 8.05 -3.67 -14.58
N GLU A 306 6.84 -3.14 -14.49
CA GLU A 306 6.09 -2.96 -13.24
C GLU A 306 4.63 -3.44 -13.34
N PHE A 307 4.05 -3.81 -12.19
CA PHE A 307 2.66 -4.26 -12.09
C PHE A 307 2.32 -5.41 -13.04
N ALA A 308 3.27 -6.34 -13.24
CA ALA A 308 3.13 -7.42 -14.20
C ALA A 308 2.67 -8.74 -13.53
N ILE A 309 1.93 -9.57 -14.27
CA ILE A 309 1.83 -11.00 -13.96
C ILE A 309 2.56 -11.79 -15.04
N ILE A 310 3.54 -12.58 -14.64
CA ILE A 310 4.33 -13.46 -15.50
C ILE A 310 3.98 -14.92 -15.16
N TRP A 311 3.23 -15.56 -16.06
CA TRP A 311 2.67 -16.90 -15.86
C TRP A 311 2.93 -17.84 -17.05
N ARG A 312 3.03 -19.13 -16.77
CA ARG A 312 3.13 -20.19 -17.78
C ARG A 312 2.35 -21.42 -17.28
N PRO A 313 1.35 -21.92 -18.02
CA PRO A 313 0.56 -23.07 -17.59
C PRO A 313 1.39 -24.35 -17.42
N GLY A 314 1.39 -24.92 -16.21
CA GLY A 314 1.97 -26.25 -15.92
C GLY A 314 3.51 -26.30 -15.85
N ALA A 315 4.21 -25.17 -16.01
CA ALA A 315 5.66 -25.07 -15.87
C ALA A 315 6.05 -23.69 -15.35
N LYS A 316 7.04 -23.60 -14.46
CA LYS A 316 7.62 -22.34 -13.99
C LYS A 316 8.62 -21.78 -15.02
N TYR A 317 8.98 -20.51 -14.86
CA TYR A 317 10.13 -19.92 -15.56
C TYR A 317 11.41 -20.15 -14.73
N ALA A 318 12.54 -20.37 -15.40
CA ALA A 318 13.83 -20.43 -14.74
C ALA A 318 14.21 -19.07 -14.16
N ALA A 319 14.72 -19.02 -12.92
CA ALA A 319 15.10 -17.79 -12.24
C ALA A 319 16.20 -16.99 -12.99
N SER A 320 16.98 -17.65 -13.85
CA SER A 320 17.94 -17.01 -14.76
C SER A 320 17.30 -15.93 -15.65
N ASN A 321 16.05 -16.12 -16.07
CA ASN A 321 15.30 -15.17 -16.93
C ASN A 321 15.05 -13.80 -16.26
N PHE A 322 15.33 -13.68 -14.95
CA PHE A 322 15.14 -12.47 -14.14
C PHE A 322 16.43 -12.04 -13.43
N SER A 323 17.57 -12.63 -13.82
CA SER A 323 18.87 -12.46 -13.14
C SER A 323 19.77 -11.39 -13.77
N ASP A 324 19.40 -10.80 -14.91
CA ASP A 324 20.11 -9.66 -15.47
C ASP A 324 19.82 -8.40 -14.64
N ALA A 325 20.84 -7.94 -13.91
CA ALA A 325 20.79 -6.70 -13.12
C ALA A 325 20.58 -5.43 -13.97
N ASN A 326 20.67 -5.53 -15.29
CA ASN A 326 20.34 -4.45 -16.24
C ASN A 326 18.87 -4.51 -16.71
N ILE A 327 18.00 -5.26 -16.02
CA ILE A 327 16.55 -5.32 -16.24
C ILE A 327 15.88 -5.11 -14.89
N THR A 328 14.92 -4.20 -14.80
CA THR A 328 14.20 -3.93 -13.54
C THR A 328 12.82 -4.55 -13.57
N TRP A 329 12.56 -5.45 -12.62
CA TRP A 329 11.25 -6.02 -12.33
C TRP A 329 10.81 -5.50 -10.95
N HIS A 330 9.65 -4.84 -10.88
CA HIS A 330 9.14 -4.20 -9.67
C HIS A 330 7.66 -4.54 -9.47
N ASP A 331 7.19 -4.67 -8.23
CA ASP A 331 5.77 -4.86 -7.89
C ASP A 331 5.05 -5.84 -8.86
N SER A 332 5.64 -7.04 -9.08
CA SER A 332 5.15 -8.01 -10.07
C SER A 332 5.06 -9.44 -9.51
N ASP A 333 4.09 -10.24 -10.00
CA ASP A 333 4.00 -11.68 -9.71
C ASP A 333 4.75 -12.48 -10.76
N ILE A 334 5.78 -13.22 -10.33
CA ILE A 334 6.74 -13.87 -11.21
C ILE A 334 6.79 -15.37 -10.88
N TYR A 335 6.18 -16.19 -11.73
CA TYR A 335 6.04 -17.63 -11.49
C TYR A 335 7.34 -18.40 -11.79
N VAL A 336 8.26 -18.41 -10.81
CA VAL A 336 9.62 -18.97 -10.95
C VAL A 336 9.94 -20.11 -9.99
N ASP A 337 10.97 -20.89 -10.28
CA ASP A 337 11.43 -21.99 -9.42
C ASP A 337 12.23 -21.57 -8.17
N ASP A 338 12.61 -20.29 -8.03
CA ASP A 338 13.41 -19.79 -6.89
C ASP A 338 12.62 -18.86 -5.93
N ALA A 339 13.12 -18.70 -4.71
CA ALA A 339 12.58 -17.84 -3.67
C ALA A 339 13.29 -16.47 -3.56
N ASN A 340 14.43 -16.27 -4.22
CA ASN A 340 15.25 -15.05 -4.10
C ASN A 340 14.85 -13.95 -5.09
N LEU A 341 13.55 -13.66 -5.22
CA LEU A 341 13.09 -12.50 -6.01
C LEU A 341 13.50 -11.17 -5.36
N PRO A 342 13.71 -10.09 -6.15
CA PRO A 342 13.90 -8.75 -5.60
C PRO A 342 12.67 -8.30 -4.79
N ALA A 343 12.89 -7.62 -3.67
CA ALA A 343 11.82 -7.05 -2.85
C ALA A 343 10.86 -6.17 -3.69
N SER A 344 9.57 -6.16 -3.31
CA SER A 344 8.36 -5.78 -4.08
C SER A 344 7.77 -6.88 -4.97
N ASN A 345 8.55 -7.82 -5.52
CA ASN A 345 8.00 -8.90 -6.35
C ASN A 345 7.54 -10.10 -5.52
N ILE A 346 6.55 -10.85 -6.02
CA ILE A 346 6.07 -12.10 -5.41
C ILE A 346 6.18 -13.29 -6.39
N ASN A 347 6.05 -14.51 -5.87
CA ASN A 347 6.04 -15.76 -6.63
C ASN A 347 4.85 -16.59 -6.15
N SER A 348 3.69 -16.35 -6.76
CA SER A 348 2.40 -16.84 -6.27
C SER A 348 1.59 -17.52 -7.37
N ASP A 349 0.37 -17.97 -7.05
CA ASP A 349 -0.63 -18.35 -8.06
C ASP A 349 -1.61 -17.17 -8.16
N PRO A 350 -1.72 -16.49 -9.31
CA PRO A 350 -2.55 -15.31 -9.47
C PRO A 350 -4.05 -15.62 -9.47
N GLN A 351 -4.45 -16.90 -9.47
CA GLN A 351 -5.85 -17.35 -9.42
C GLN A 351 -6.72 -16.72 -10.52
N PHE A 352 -6.23 -16.74 -11.77
CA PHE A 352 -7.00 -16.28 -12.93
C PHE A 352 -8.34 -17.02 -13.05
N VAL A 353 -9.39 -16.28 -13.43
CA VAL A 353 -10.76 -16.80 -13.57
C VAL A 353 -10.86 -17.81 -14.72
N ASP A 354 -10.33 -17.47 -15.90
CA ASP A 354 -10.22 -18.39 -17.05
C ASP A 354 -9.05 -18.02 -17.98
N GLY A 355 -7.84 -17.96 -17.41
CA GLY A 355 -6.60 -17.64 -18.13
C GLY A 355 -6.34 -18.49 -19.39
N PRO A 356 -6.70 -19.79 -19.47
CA PRO A 356 -6.61 -20.58 -20.71
C PRO A 356 -7.47 -20.06 -21.87
N ASN A 357 -8.57 -19.35 -21.59
CA ASN A 357 -9.38 -18.63 -22.59
C ASN A 357 -9.01 -17.12 -22.67
N TYR A 358 -7.86 -16.75 -22.10
CA TYR A 358 -7.33 -15.38 -22.00
C TYR A 358 -8.18 -14.40 -21.18
N ASP A 359 -8.98 -14.90 -20.24
CA ASP A 359 -9.57 -14.08 -19.18
C ASP A 359 -8.59 -13.95 -18.00
N PHE A 360 -7.93 -12.79 -17.95
CA PHE A 360 -6.93 -12.47 -16.93
C PHE A 360 -7.50 -11.74 -15.70
N HIS A 361 -8.82 -11.66 -15.54
CA HIS A 361 -9.40 -11.34 -14.24
C HIS A 361 -8.96 -12.36 -13.19
N VAL A 362 -8.84 -11.94 -11.94
CA VAL A 362 -8.37 -12.77 -10.83
C VAL A 362 -9.46 -13.00 -9.80
N ALA A 363 -9.43 -14.16 -9.13
CA ALA A 363 -10.37 -14.47 -8.06
C ALA A 363 -10.26 -13.46 -6.90
N ALA A 364 -11.37 -13.10 -6.25
CA ALA A 364 -11.46 -12.02 -5.25
C ALA A 364 -10.56 -12.15 -4.00
N CYS A 365 -9.82 -13.26 -3.87
CA CYS A 365 -8.86 -13.53 -2.80
C CYS A 365 -7.45 -13.81 -3.30
N SER A 366 -7.19 -13.54 -4.58
CA SER A 366 -5.89 -13.74 -5.21
C SER A 366 -4.77 -13.02 -4.44
N PRO A 367 -3.59 -13.62 -4.34
CA PRO A 367 -2.41 -12.98 -3.76
C PRO A 367 -1.99 -11.70 -4.49
N VAL A 368 -2.40 -11.48 -5.75
CA VAL A 368 -2.00 -10.29 -6.53
C VAL A 368 -2.86 -9.04 -6.27
N ILE A 369 -4.04 -9.23 -5.67
CA ILE A 369 -4.95 -8.12 -5.32
C ILE A 369 -4.40 -7.38 -4.10
N ASP A 370 -4.37 -6.05 -4.11
CA ASP A 370 -3.82 -5.21 -3.04
C ASP A 370 -2.34 -5.54 -2.67
N ALA A 371 -1.60 -6.19 -3.56
CA ALA A 371 -0.31 -6.81 -3.25
C ALA A 371 0.87 -5.85 -3.23
N THR A 372 0.76 -4.74 -3.95
CA THR A 372 1.83 -3.76 -4.14
C THR A 372 1.99 -2.87 -2.91
N ILE A 373 3.22 -2.50 -2.61
CA ILE A 373 3.55 -1.75 -1.39
C ILE A 373 3.40 -0.22 -1.55
N LEU A 374 3.27 0.26 -2.79
CA LEU A 374 3.13 1.67 -3.12
C LEU A 374 1.70 1.99 -3.62
N PRO A 375 1.10 3.14 -3.24
CA PRO A 375 -0.03 3.73 -3.95
C PRO A 375 0.42 4.44 -5.24
N ALA A 376 1.37 3.84 -5.97
CA ALA A 376 2.00 4.43 -7.14
C ALA A 376 1.14 4.19 -8.38
N VAL A 377 0.48 5.23 -8.88
CA VAL A 377 -0.11 5.19 -10.22
C VAL A 377 1.02 5.10 -11.24
N GLY A 378 1.03 4.01 -12.03
CA GLY A 378 1.93 3.83 -13.19
C GLY A 378 1.68 4.84 -14.31
N SER A 379 1.99 4.48 -15.56
CA SER A 379 1.72 5.39 -16.68
C SER A 379 0.22 5.59 -16.93
N SER A 380 -0.58 4.54 -16.66
CA SER A 380 -2.03 4.53 -16.83
C SER A 380 -2.82 4.79 -15.53
N THR A 381 -3.85 5.63 -15.63
CA THR A 381 -4.82 5.95 -14.57
C THR A 381 -6.01 5.00 -14.52
N THR A 382 -6.17 4.14 -15.54
CA THR A 382 -7.19 3.10 -15.58
C THR A 382 -6.61 1.74 -15.95
N ASP A 383 -7.27 0.67 -15.51
CA ASP A 383 -7.00 -0.70 -15.93
C ASP A 383 -7.42 -0.98 -17.39
N TYR A 384 -7.33 -2.24 -17.84
CA TYR A 384 -7.68 -2.69 -19.18
C TYR A 384 -9.14 -2.40 -19.57
N ASP A 385 -10.10 -2.56 -18.64
CA ASP A 385 -11.52 -2.34 -18.91
C ASP A 385 -11.95 -0.87 -18.70
N GLY A 386 -11.13 -0.06 -18.03
CA GLY A 386 -11.36 1.38 -17.82
C GLY A 386 -11.73 1.76 -16.38
N ASN A 387 -11.60 0.83 -15.42
CA ASN A 387 -11.77 1.09 -13.99
C ASN A 387 -10.58 1.92 -13.45
N PRO A 388 -10.76 2.75 -12.41
CA PRO A 388 -9.64 3.49 -11.79
C PRO A 388 -8.54 2.55 -11.32
N ARG A 389 -7.28 2.84 -11.66
CA ARG A 389 -6.14 1.94 -11.44
C ARG A 389 -5.55 1.92 -10.01
N VAL A 390 -6.22 2.60 -9.08
CA VAL A 390 -5.94 2.51 -7.64
C VAL A 390 -7.27 2.57 -6.90
N VAL A 391 -7.79 1.41 -6.49
CA VAL A 391 -8.90 1.34 -5.52
C VAL A 391 -8.38 1.44 -4.09
N LYS A 392 -7.17 0.90 -3.82
CA LYS A 392 -6.49 1.01 -2.51
C LYS A 392 -4.96 0.95 -2.66
N THR A 393 -4.45 -0.11 -3.27
CA THR A 393 -3.11 -0.21 -3.89
C THR A 393 -3.28 -0.86 -5.26
N VAL A 394 -2.29 -0.74 -6.16
CA VAL A 394 -2.39 -1.29 -7.53
C VAL A 394 -2.42 -2.82 -7.48
N ASP A 395 -3.36 -3.45 -8.17
CA ASP A 395 -3.34 -4.91 -8.39
C ASP A 395 -2.33 -5.29 -9.48
N MET A 396 -1.53 -6.34 -9.32
CA MET A 396 -0.59 -6.73 -10.40
C MET A 396 -1.36 -7.36 -11.58
N GLY A 397 -0.90 -7.11 -12.81
CA GLY A 397 -1.55 -7.55 -14.05
C GLY A 397 -2.16 -6.38 -14.84
N ILE A 398 -3.23 -6.65 -15.59
CA ILE A 398 -3.92 -5.64 -16.43
C ILE A 398 -5.25 -5.14 -15.84
N TYR A 399 -5.70 -5.69 -14.72
CA TYR A 399 -7.04 -5.44 -14.14
C TYR A 399 -6.95 -4.97 -12.69
N GLU A 400 -7.90 -4.13 -12.27
CA GLU A 400 -8.07 -3.72 -10.88
C GLU A 400 -9.28 -4.44 -10.26
N SER A 401 -9.07 -5.19 -9.18
CA SER A 401 -10.09 -6.00 -8.51
C SER A 401 -10.39 -5.46 -7.09
N THR A 402 -11.33 -6.10 -6.38
CA THR A 402 -11.71 -5.68 -5.01
C THR A 402 -11.65 -6.84 -4.02
N LYS A 403 -10.72 -6.74 -3.05
CA LYS A 403 -10.49 -7.79 -2.04
C LYS A 403 -11.60 -7.82 -0.99
N THR A 404 -12.59 -8.67 -1.19
CA THR A 404 -13.74 -8.79 -0.27
C THR A 404 -13.39 -9.74 0.88
N ILE A 405 -13.09 -9.20 2.06
CA ILE A 405 -12.76 -10.00 3.26
C ILE A 405 -14.03 -10.34 4.06
N SER A 406 -14.18 -11.57 4.53
CA SER A 406 -15.28 -11.94 5.43
C SER A 406 -15.17 -11.20 6.76
N ALA A 407 -16.32 -10.74 7.31
CA ALA A 407 -16.39 -10.29 8.69
C ALA A 407 -15.89 -11.39 9.65
N ALA A 408 -15.34 -11.05 10.81
CA ALA A 408 -14.85 -12.06 11.77
C ALA A 408 -16.01 -12.78 12.50
N PRO A 409 -15.87 -14.09 12.83
CA PRO A 409 -16.92 -14.85 13.50
C PRO A 409 -17.14 -14.38 14.94
N THR A 410 -18.36 -14.54 15.45
CA THR A 410 -18.71 -14.13 16.81
C THR A 410 -18.29 -15.20 17.82
N VAL A 411 -17.58 -14.78 18.87
CA VAL A 411 -17.04 -15.64 19.93
C VAL A 411 -17.49 -15.16 21.31
N ALA A 412 -17.53 -16.08 22.28
CA ALA A 412 -17.83 -15.78 23.68
C ALA A 412 -16.89 -16.56 24.62
N ILE A 413 -16.62 -15.99 25.80
CA ILE A 413 -15.76 -16.60 26.83
C ILE A 413 -16.35 -17.94 27.26
N GLN A 414 -15.53 -18.98 27.29
CA GLN A 414 -15.91 -20.33 27.74
C GLN A 414 -15.09 -20.72 28.97
N SER A 415 -15.78 -21.23 29.99
CA SER A 415 -15.21 -21.45 31.33
C SER A 415 -15.40 -22.88 31.80
N PHE A 416 -14.34 -23.48 32.35
CA PHE A 416 -14.32 -24.86 32.83
C PHE A 416 -13.67 -24.96 34.22
N CYS A 417 -14.07 -25.96 35.03
CA CYS A 417 -13.36 -26.29 36.27
C CYS A 417 -12.13 -27.15 35.98
N GLN A 418 -11.06 -26.96 36.73
CA GLN A 418 -9.85 -27.79 36.62
C GLN A 418 -10.20 -29.28 36.77
N ASN A 419 -9.57 -30.13 35.95
CA ASN A 419 -9.75 -31.58 35.89
C ASN A 419 -11.18 -32.07 35.56
N THR A 420 -12.08 -31.20 35.06
CA THR A 420 -13.39 -31.62 34.52
C THR A 420 -13.34 -31.83 33.01
N THR A 421 -14.18 -32.71 32.47
CA THR A 421 -14.25 -32.95 31.02
C THR A 421 -14.88 -31.76 30.30
N ALA A 422 -14.08 -31.06 29.48
CA ALA A 422 -14.56 -29.98 28.63
C ALA A 422 -15.33 -30.49 27.41
N THR A 423 -16.19 -29.64 26.86
CA THR A 423 -16.81 -29.80 25.53
C THR A 423 -15.95 -29.15 24.45
N PRO A 424 -16.13 -29.51 23.16
CA PRO A 424 -15.58 -28.73 22.05
C PRO A 424 -16.00 -27.27 22.14
N LEU A 425 -15.13 -26.37 21.68
CA LEU A 425 -15.42 -24.93 21.67
C LEU A 425 -16.51 -24.55 20.68
N VAL A 426 -17.29 -23.51 21.01
CA VAL A 426 -18.37 -23.00 20.17
C VAL A 426 -18.10 -21.55 19.75
N ALA A 427 -18.38 -21.24 18.49
CA ALA A 427 -18.40 -19.91 17.90
C ALA A 427 -19.50 -19.85 16.82
N THR A 428 -19.91 -18.64 16.42
CA THR A 428 -21.00 -18.42 15.45
C THR A 428 -20.45 -17.78 14.18
N GLY A 429 -20.61 -18.46 13.05
CA GLY A 429 -20.17 -18.01 11.72
C GLY A 429 -20.18 -19.13 10.67
N ASP A 430 -19.82 -18.79 9.43
CA ASP A 430 -19.87 -19.69 8.27
C ASP A 430 -18.51 -20.35 7.96
N ASN A 431 -18.49 -21.64 7.65
CA ASN A 431 -17.28 -22.39 7.26
C ASN A 431 -16.09 -22.21 8.23
N LEU A 432 -16.35 -22.29 9.54
CA LEU A 432 -15.37 -21.96 10.59
C LEU A 432 -14.08 -22.79 10.53
N LEU A 433 -12.92 -22.11 10.55
CA LEU A 433 -11.60 -22.73 10.73
C LEU A 433 -10.99 -22.32 12.09
N TRP A 434 -10.51 -23.32 12.82
CA TRP A 434 -10.01 -23.20 14.18
C TRP A 434 -8.49 -23.34 14.27
N TYR A 435 -7.88 -22.51 15.12
CA TYR A 435 -6.44 -22.38 15.32
C TYR A 435 -6.09 -22.27 16.81
N THR A 436 -4.88 -22.71 17.17
CA THR A 436 -4.32 -22.64 18.55
C THR A 436 -3.34 -21.48 18.75
N ALA A 437 -3.16 -20.62 17.75
CA ALA A 437 -2.24 -19.49 17.77
C ALA A 437 -2.83 -18.27 17.05
N SER A 438 -2.38 -17.07 17.42
CA SER A 438 -2.82 -15.79 16.83
C SER A 438 -2.42 -15.62 15.36
N SER A 439 -1.33 -16.25 14.93
CA SER A 439 -0.85 -16.30 13.55
C SER A 439 -0.25 -17.67 13.22
N GLY A 440 -0.12 -17.98 11.93
CA GLY A 440 0.43 -19.25 11.45
C GLY A 440 -0.42 -20.50 11.79
N GLY A 441 0.12 -21.68 11.46
CA GLY A 441 -0.55 -22.97 11.68
C GLY A 441 -1.72 -23.27 10.73
N THR A 442 -2.00 -24.56 10.53
CA THR A 442 -3.09 -25.04 9.66
C THR A 442 -4.44 -24.98 10.38
N GLY A 443 -5.48 -24.49 9.70
CA GLY A 443 -6.83 -24.40 10.25
C GLY A 443 -7.54 -25.75 10.31
N SER A 444 -8.31 -25.98 11.38
CA SER A 444 -9.15 -27.16 11.56
C SER A 444 -10.63 -26.80 11.40
N ALA A 445 -11.34 -27.49 10.49
CA ALA A 445 -12.81 -27.39 10.41
C ALA A 445 -13.53 -28.04 11.61
N THR A 446 -12.82 -28.81 12.43
CA THR A 446 -13.33 -29.37 13.69
C THR A 446 -12.89 -28.49 14.86
N ALA A 447 -13.85 -28.04 15.69
CA ALA A 447 -13.54 -27.24 16.87
C ALA A 447 -12.72 -28.04 17.90
N PRO A 448 -11.67 -27.45 18.50
CA PRO A 448 -10.85 -28.13 19.49
C PRO A 448 -11.61 -28.30 20.81
N THR A 449 -11.22 -29.32 21.58
CA THR A 449 -11.65 -29.49 22.99
C THR A 449 -10.48 -29.09 23.89
N PRO A 450 -10.64 -28.12 24.81
CA PRO A 450 -9.54 -27.60 25.61
C PRO A 450 -9.15 -28.56 26.74
N LEU A 451 -7.88 -28.54 27.13
CA LEU A 451 -7.37 -29.27 28.30
C LEU A 451 -7.63 -28.49 29.58
N THR A 452 -8.17 -29.15 30.60
CA THR A 452 -8.54 -28.55 31.90
C THR A 452 -7.58 -28.91 33.04
N THR A 453 -6.45 -29.54 32.75
CA THR A 453 -5.48 -30.02 33.76
C THR A 453 -4.73 -28.88 34.46
N SER A 454 -4.51 -27.76 33.77
CA SER A 454 -3.82 -26.57 34.26
C SER A 454 -4.77 -25.37 34.33
N THR A 455 -4.70 -24.62 35.42
CA THR A 455 -5.51 -23.42 35.66
C THR A 455 -4.96 -22.19 34.95
N GLY A 456 -5.83 -21.30 34.48
CA GLY A 456 -5.45 -20.04 33.85
C GLY A 456 -6.30 -19.71 32.63
N THR A 457 -5.83 -18.75 31.84
CA THR A 457 -6.47 -18.33 30.58
C THR A 457 -5.67 -18.86 29.40
N THR A 458 -6.35 -19.45 28.42
CA THR A 458 -5.79 -19.88 27.13
C THR A 458 -6.63 -19.27 26.01
N TYR A 459 -5.99 -18.81 24.94
CA TYR A 459 -6.67 -18.27 23.77
C TYR A 459 -6.67 -19.30 22.64
N TYR A 460 -7.84 -19.52 22.07
CA TYR A 460 -8.03 -20.18 20.79
C TYR A 460 -8.49 -19.13 19.78
N TYR A 461 -8.35 -19.42 18.50
CA TYR A 461 -8.62 -18.46 17.43
C TYR A 461 -9.48 -19.12 16.37
N VAL A 462 -10.44 -18.37 15.83
CA VAL A 462 -11.37 -18.89 14.83
C VAL A 462 -11.67 -17.83 13.76
N THR A 463 -11.73 -18.27 12.51
CA THR A 463 -12.07 -17.46 11.34
C THR A 463 -13.38 -17.96 10.72
N GLN A 464 -13.94 -17.20 9.78
CA GLN A 464 -15.03 -17.64 8.91
C GLN A 464 -14.77 -17.27 7.45
N THR A 465 -15.39 -17.99 6.53
CA THR A 465 -15.29 -17.74 5.09
C THR A 465 -16.67 -17.78 4.46
N VAL A 466 -17.19 -16.60 4.11
CA VAL A 466 -18.47 -16.42 3.42
C VAL A 466 -18.29 -16.61 1.91
N ALA A 467 -19.30 -17.14 1.21
CA ALA A 467 -19.21 -17.37 -0.23
C ALA A 467 -18.96 -16.05 -0.99
N GLY A 468 -17.94 -16.03 -1.86
CA GLY A 468 -17.49 -14.84 -2.59
C GLY A 468 -16.57 -13.90 -1.80
N ALA A 469 -16.17 -14.27 -0.58
CA ALA A 469 -15.29 -13.49 0.27
C ALA A 469 -14.14 -14.34 0.84
N CYS A 470 -13.05 -13.69 1.24
CA CYS A 470 -11.85 -14.32 1.77
C CYS A 470 -12.01 -14.68 3.26
N GLU A 471 -11.14 -15.55 3.76
CA GLU A 471 -11.09 -15.91 5.18
C GLU A 471 -10.94 -14.65 6.05
N SER A 472 -11.73 -14.57 7.12
CA SER A 472 -11.74 -13.42 8.02
C SER A 472 -10.45 -13.28 8.83
N ALA A 473 -10.25 -12.12 9.46
CA ALA A 473 -9.35 -12.02 10.60
C ALA A 473 -9.73 -13.03 11.71
N ARG A 474 -8.73 -13.49 12.47
CA ARG A 474 -8.89 -14.46 13.58
C ARG A 474 -9.55 -13.80 14.80
N SER A 475 -10.77 -14.22 15.15
CA SER A 475 -11.42 -13.86 16.41
C SER A 475 -10.77 -14.60 17.60
N PRO A 476 -10.24 -13.89 18.62
CA PRO A 476 -9.67 -14.50 19.81
C PRO A 476 -10.77 -14.96 20.78
N LEU A 477 -10.92 -16.28 20.94
CA LEU A 477 -11.83 -16.92 21.89
C LEU A 477 -11.08 -17.23 23.19
N GLN A 478 -11.45 -16.54 24.27
CA GLN A 478 -10.89 -16.75 25.59
C GLN A 478 -11.48 -18.00 26.26
N VAL A 479 -10.63 -18.96 26.64
CA VAL A 479 -10.96 -20.10 27.48
C VAL A 479 -10.36 -19.90 28.87
N THR A 480 -11.17 -20.05 29.92
CA THR A 480 -10.75 -19.89 31.32
C THR A 480 -10.92 -21.19 32.09
N VAL A 481 -9.84 -21.69 32.70
CA VAL A 481 -9.86 -22.88 33.56
C VAL A 481 -9.64 -22.46 35.02
N SER A 482 -10.69 -22.51 35.83
CA SER A 482 -10.64 -22.12 37.25
C SER A 482 -10.12 -23.24 38.15
N PRO A 483 -9.34 -22.93 39.20
CA PRO A 483 -8.98 -23.90 40.24
C PRO A 483 -10.22 -24.44 40.99
N GLY A 484 -10.04 -25.60 41.62
CA GLY A 484 -10.90 -26.01 42.74
C GLY A 484 -10.49 -25.30 44.03
N SER A 485 -11.45 -25.12 44.95
CA SER A 485 -11.22 -24.44 46.23
C SER A 485 -10.24 -25.23 47.10
N ALA A 486 -9.46 -24.54 47.93
CA ALA A 486 -8.62 -25.20 48.93
C ALA A 486 -9.46 -26.10 49.84
N ALA A 487 -8.88 -27.16 50.40
CA ALA A 487 -9.59 -28.00 51.37
C ALA A 487 -9.75 -27.26 52.71
N PRO A 488 -10.91 -27.34 53.40
CA PRO A 488 -11.11 -26.66 54.68
C PRO A 488 -10.20 -27.23 55.77
N ILE A 489 -9.75 -26.37 56.69
CA ILE A 489 -8.81 -26.72 57.77
C ILE A 489 -9.59 -27.29 58.97
N VAL A 490 -9.07 -28.36 59.56
CA VAL A 490 -9.71 -29.13 60.64
C VAL A 490 -8.70 -29.59 61.70
N SER A 491 -9.18 -30.01 62.88
CA SER A 491 -8.36 -30.51 63.99
C SER A 491 -9.03 -31.68 64.73
N ASP A 492 -8.23 -32.68 65.11
CA ASP A 492 -8.68 -33.85 65.89
C ASP A 492 -8.94 -33.53 67.37
N VAL A 493 -9.80 -34.32 68.04
CA VAL A 493 -10.29 -34.05 69.42
C VAL A 493 -10.18 -35.27 70.34
N VAL A 494 -9.87 -35.08 71.63
CA VAL A 494 -9.72 -36.15 72.63
C VAL A 494 -10.44 -35.80 73.94
N TYR A 495 -11.04 -36.80 74.60
CA TYR A 495 -11.78 -36.68 75.86
C TYR A 495 -11.33 -37.73 76.91
N CYS A 496 -11.65 -37.51 78.19
CA CYS A 496 -11.65 -38.58 79.20
C CYS A 496 -13.01 -39.29 79.22
N ILE A 497 -13.06 -40.56 79.65
CA ILE A 497 -14.32 -41.32 79.67
C ILE A 497 -15.37 -40.64 80.57
N GLY A 498 -16.54 -40.34 79.99
CA GLY A 498 -17.63 -39.63 80.67
C GLY A 498 -17.56 -38.10 80.66
N ALA A 499 -16.58 -37.47 80.00
CA ALA A 499 -16.53 -36.01 79.85
C ALA A 499 -17.53 -35.48 78.79
N THR A 500 -18.06 -34.27 78.96
CA THR A 500 -19.02 -33.66 78.03
C THR A 500 -18.36 -33.14 76.74
N ALA A 501 -18.97 -33.37 75.58
CA ALA A 501 -18.49 -32.94 74.26
C ALA A 501 -19.32 -31.78 73.65
N THR A 502 -18.76 -31.15 72.62
CA THR A 502 -19.31 -29.99 71.89
C THR A 502 -19.35 -30.24 70.39
N PRO A 503 -20.12 -29.47 69.58
CA PRO A 503 -20.05 -29.55 68.12
C PRO A 503 -18.63 -29.38 67.58
N LEU A 504 -18.31 -30.10 66.51
CA LEU A 504 -17.04 -29.95 65.78
C LEU A 504 -16.97 -28.61 65.04
N THR A 505 -15.75 -28.19 64.72
CA THR A 505 -15.48 -26.95 63.99
C THR A 505 -14.48 -27.20 62.84
N ALA A 506 -14.54 -26.35 61.84
CA ALA A 506 -13.61 -26.30 60.71
C ALA A 506 -13.47 -24.83 60.26
N THR A 507 -12.35 -24.49 59.63
CA THR A 507 -12.08 -23.14 59.12
C THR A 507 -12.10 -23.16 57.60
N GLY A 508 -13.03 -22.41 57.01
CA GLY A 508 -13.25 -22.30 55.56
C GLY A 508 -14.54 -21.54 55.22
N VAL A 509 -14.84 -21.41 53.94
CA VAL A 509 -15.92 -20.57 53.39
C VAL A 509 -17.07 -21.42 52.83
N ASN A 510 -18.33 -21.13 53.19
CA ASN A 510 -19.50 -21.90 52.75
C ASN A 510 -19.42 -23.42 53.10
N LEU A 511 -19.00 -23.72 54.34
CA LEU A 511 -18.71 -25.08 54.81
C LEU A 511 -19.91 -26.04 54.72
N THR A 512 -19.71 -27.21 54.12
CA THR A 512 -20.72 -28.28 54.03
C THR A 512 -20.20 -29.60 54.62
N TRP A 513 -20.92 -30.13 55.60
CA TRP A 513 -20.56 -31.27 56.45
C TRP A 513 -21.19 -32.57 55.98
N TYR A 514 -20.47 -33.68 56.13
CA TYR A 514 -20.88 -35.04 55.75
C TYR A 514 -20.45 -36.09 56.79
N LEU A 515 -21.22 -37.17 56.90
CA LEU A 515 -20.90 -38.33 57.75
C LEU A 515 -20.04 -39.39 57.04
N TYR A 516 -19.81 -39.26 55.74
CA TYR A 516 -19.15 -40.28 54.90
C TYR A 516 -18.18 -39.65 53.90
N ALA A 517 -17.13 -40.39 53.53
CA ALA A 517 -16.10 -39.93 52.59
C ALA A 517 -16.63 -39.64 51.17
N SER A 518 -17.71 -40.29 50.75
CA SER A 518 -18.40 -40.04 49.48
C SER A 518 -19.91 -40.29 49.63
N GLY A 519 -20.71 -39.71 48.74
CA GLY A 519 -22.18 -39.77 48.80
C GLY A 519 -22.78 -39.05 50.01
N GLY A 520 -24.08 -39.28 50.25
CA GLY A 520 -24.85 -38.66 51.33
C GLY A 520 -25.18 -37.17 51.11
N SER A 521 -26.25 -36.72 51.76
CA SER A 521 -26.64 -35.30 51.78
C SER A 521 -25.70 -34.47 52.66
N GLY A 522 -25.37 -33.26 52.21
CA GLY A 522 -24.58 -32.30 52.99
C GLY A 522 -25.42 -31.53 54.01
N SER A 523 -24.77 -31.07 55.08
CA SER A 523 -25.36 -30.25 56.15
C SER A 523 -24.53 -28.98 56.37
N THR A 524 -25.16 -27.83 56.53
CA THR A 524 -24.45 -26.59 56.98
C THR A 524 -24.24 -26.55 58.50
N ILE A 525 -24.79 -27.52 59.24
CA ILE A 525 -24.67 -27.65 60.70
C ILE A 525 -23.64 -28.76 61.03
N ALA A 526 -22.67 -28.43 61.88
CA ALA A 526 -21.60 -29.34 62.31
C ALA A 526 -22.08 -30.35 63.38
N PRO A 527 -21.57 -31.60 63.38
CA PRO A 527 -22.01 -32.67 64.29
C PRO A 527 -21.34 -32.61 65.67
N THR A 528 -21.98 -33.18 66.69
CA THR A 528 -21.44 -33.32 68.07
C THR A 528 -21.00 -34.77 68.32
N PRO A 529 -19.77 -35.04 68.81
CA PRO A 529 -19.30 -36.39 69.13
C PRO A 529 -19.92 -37.00 70.40
N ASN A 530 -19.82 -38.32 70.54
CA ASN A 530 -20.23 -39.07 71.74
C ASN A 530 -19.01 -39.61 72.51
N THR A 531 -18.97 -39.38 73.82
CA THR A 531 -17.86 -39.71 74.75
C THR A 531 -18.19 -40.82 75.74
N SER A 532 -19.37 -41.43 75.65
CA SER A 532 -19.80 -42.51 76.56
C SER A 532 -19.16 -43.88 76.27
N VAL A 533 -18.33 -43.99 75.23
CA VAL A 533 -17.69 -45.22 74.78
C VAL A 533 -16.23 -44.94 74.43
N ASN A 534 -15.32 -45.83 74.85
CA ASN A 534 -13.91 -45.80 74.45
C ASN A 534 -13.78 -46.27 72.99
N GLY A 535 -13.21 -45.44 72.11
CA GLY A 535 -13.04 -45.75 70.68
C GLY A 535 -12.56 -44.55 69.86
N THR A 536 -12.63 -44.67 68.53
CA THR A 536 -12.29 -43.62 67.56
C THR A 536 -13.37 -43.49 66.48
N THR A 537 -13.76 -42.26 66.12
CA THR A 537 -14.81 -41.96 65.12
C THR A 537 -14.36 -40.85 64.15
N TYR A 538 -14.89 -40.83 62.92
CA TYR A 538 -14.56 -39.85 61.86
C TYR A 538 -15.78 -39.07 61.33
N TYR A 539 -15.55 -37.83 60.85
CA TYR A 539 -16.51 -36.93 60.18
C TYR A 539 -15.83 -36.19 59.01
N TYR A 540 -16.59 -35.55 58.10
CA TYR A 540 -16.05 -34.92 56.87
C TYR A 540 -16.64 -33.53 56.55
N VAL A 541 -15.92 -32.67 55.82
CA VAL A 541 -16.38 -31.31 55.42
C VAL A 541 -15.73 -30.79 54.11
N THR A 542 -16.47 -30.00 53.29
CA THR A 542 -16.00 -29.26 52.09
C THR A 542 -16.13 -27.74 52.26
N GLN A 543 -15.52 -26.95 51.37
CA GLN A 543 -15.73 -25.50 51.23
C GLN A 543 -15.83 -25.05 49.76
N THR A 544 -16.37 -23.86 49.52
CA THR A 544 -16.45 -23.23 48.18
C THR A 544 -16.13 -21.74 48.24
N GLU A 545 -15.08 -21.33 47.54
CA GLU A 545 -14.57 -19.96 47.47
C GLU A 545 -15.09 -19.20 46.23
N THR A 546 -15.20 -17.87 46.33
CA THR A 546 -15.76 -17.02 45.26
C THR A 546 -14.92 -17.07 43.98
N GLY A 547 -15.50 -17.54 42.87
CA GLY A 547 -14.82 -17.71 41.58
C GLY A 547 -14.12 -19.06 41.39
N SER A 548 -14.24 -19.97 42.37
CA SER A 548 -13.64 -21.29 42.40
C SER A 548 -14.70 -22.40 42.42
N CYS A 549 -14.29 -23.64 42.10
CA CYS A 549 -15.16 -24.83 42.16
C CYS A 549 -15.09 -25.48 43.57
N GLU A 550 -16.05 -26.33 43.97
CA GLU A 550 -16.08 -26.92 45.34
C GLU A 550 -14.81 -27.75 45.67
N SER A 551 -14.37 -27.72 46.94
CA SER A 551 -13.21 -28.47 47.43
C SER A 551 -13.46 -29.97 47.61
N ALA A 552 -12.38 -30.75 47.74
CA ALA A 552 -12.46 -32.11 48.28
C ALA A 552 -12.89 -32.13 49.77
N ARG A 553 -13.38 -33.29 50.24
CA ARG A 553 -13.83 -33.54 51.63
C ARG A 553 -12.64 -33.78 52.58
N THR A 554 -12.42 -32.91 53.56
CA THR A 554 -11.42 -33.10 54.64
C THR A 554 -12.00 -33.94 55.80
N PRO A 555 -11.29 -34.97 56.31
CA PRO A 555 -11.73 -35.78 57.47
C PRO A 555 -11.28 -35.22 58.84
N ILE A 556 -12.08 -35.45 59.89
CA ILE A 556 -11.80 -35.11 61.31
C ILE A 556 -11.96 -36.35 62.21
N LYS A 557 -11.11 -36.55 63.22
CA LYS A 557 -11.10 -37.74 64.12
C LYS A 557 -11.30 -37.38 65.62
N VAL A 558 -11.93 -38.28 66.39
CA VAL A 558 -12.23 -38.09 67.84
C VAL A 558 -11.86 -39.34 68.70
N THR A 559 -11.37 -39.23 69.96
CA THR A 559 -10.86 -40.36 70.83
C THR A 559 -11.12 -40.21 72.37
N VAL A 560 -11.06 -41.28 73.23
CA VAL A 560 -11.44 -41.29 74.69
C VAL A 560 -10.60 -42.22 75.66
N THR A 561 -10.25 -41.88 76.95
CA THR A 561 -9.30 -42.64 77.88
C THR A 561 -9.51 -42.66 79.47
N ASN A 562 -8.56 -43.21 80.31
CA ASN A 562 -8.61 -43.67 81.77
C ASN A 562 -7.41 -43.26 82.76
N ASN A 563 -7.32 -43.75 84.05
CA ASN A 563 -6.51 -43.27 85.24
C ASN A 563 -5.30 -44.16 85.85
N PRO A 564 -4.42 -43.69 86.80
CA PRO A 564 -3.10 -44.30 87.24
C PRO A 564 -2.73 -44.50 88.79
N PRO A 565 -1.52 -45.03 89.20
CA PRO A 565 -1.08 -45.42 90.60
C PRO A 565 0.07 -44.59 91.32
N LEU A 566 0.84 -45.11 92.33
CA LEU A 566 1.76 -44.43 93.32
C LEU A 566 3.34 -44.41 93.07
N PRO A 567 4.19 -43.63 93.84
CA PRO A 567 5.67 -43.45 93.70
C PRO A 567 6.66 -43.93 94.86
N VAL A 568 8.01 -43.73 94.75
CA VAL A 568 9.13 -44.38 95.56
C VAL A 568 10.29 -43.42 96.02
N VAL A 569 11.10 -43.69 97.11
CA VAL A 569 12.04 -42.75 97.86
C VAL A 569 13.30 -43.35 98.61
N SER A 570 14.29 -42.55 99.14
CA SER A 570 15.54 -42.95 99.92
C SER A 570 16.31 -41.82 100.72
N ASP A 571 17.35 -42.14 101.56
CA ASP A 571 18.03 -41.28 102.61
C ASP A 571 19.52 -40.80 102.35
N VAL A 572 20.06 -39.77 103.07
CA VAL A 572 21.34 -39.02 102.72
C VAL A 572 22.27 -38.51 103.89
N ARG A 573 23.55 -38.10 103.65
CA ARG A 573 24.48 -37.42 104.61
C ARG A 573 25.52 -36.46 103.94
N TYR A 574 26.01 -35.44 104.67
CA TYR A 574 26.84 -34.31 104.19
C TYR A 574 27.99 -33.87 105.11
N CYS A 575 28.69 -32.84 104.63
CA CYS A 575 29.57 -31.92 105.36
C CYS A 575 28.81 -30.61 105.80
N GLU A 576 29.38 -29.71 106.60
CA GLU A 576 28.75 -28.53 107.26
C GLU A 576 29.15 -27.28 106.49
N GLY A 577 28.16 -26.50 106.05
CA GLY A 577 28.36 -25.53 104.97
C GLY A 577 28.59 -26.18 103.59
N ALA A 578 28.84 -27.49 103.49
CA ALA A 578 28.87 -28.20 102.22
C ALA A 578 27.47 -28.31 101.62
N THR A 579 27.37 -28.12 100.31
CA THR A 579 26.11 -27.94 99.60
C THR A 579 25.26 -29.22 99.58
N PRO A 580 24.04 -29.20 100.13
CA PRO A 580 23.12 -30.31 100.05
C PRO A 580 22.40 -30.36 98.69
N ALA A 581 22.26 -31.55 98.13
CA ALA A 581 21.36 -31.81 97.01
C ALA A 581 19.90 -31.94 97.48
N ALA A 582 18.96 -31.62 96.58
CA ALA A 582 17.54 -31.85 96.81
C ALA A 582 17.23 -33.36 96.87
N LEU A 583 16.22 -33.71 97.66
CA LEU A 583 15.77 -35.10 97.84
C LEU A 583 15.13 -35.64 96.55
N THR A 584 15.14 -36.95 96.35
CA THR A 584 14.69 -37.58 95.10
C THR A 584 13.65 -38.67 95.32
N ALA A 585 12.78 -38.83 94.33
CA ALA A 585 11.72 -39.84 94.27
C ALA A 585 11.47 -40.26 92.82
N THR A 586 10.81 -41.40 92.62
CA THR A 586 10.50 -41.92 91.28
C THR A 586 9.00 -41.99 91.04
N GLY A 587 8.54 -41.30 89.99
CA GLY A 587 7.16 -41.19 89.53
C GLY A 587 7.00 -40.02 88.54
N THR A 588 5.77 -39.67 88.14
CA THR A 588 5.48 -38.68 87.08
C THR A 588 4.62 -37.53 87.59
N ASN A 589 5.01 -36.27 87.31
CA ASN A 589 4.42 -35.06 87.92
C ASN A 589 4.30 -35.18 89.45
N LEU A 590 5.46 -35.32 90.11
CA LEU A 590 5.55 -35.54 91.55
C LEU A 590 5.15 -34.28 92.36
N MET A 591 4.49 -34.47 93.50
CA MET A 591 4.16 -33.38 94.44
C MET A 591 4.60 -33.74 95.87
N TRP A 592 5.36 -32.86 96.51
CA TRP A 592 6.07 -33.11 97.78
C TRP A 592 5.42 -32.44 98.99
N TYR A 593 5.64 -33.01 100.17
CA TYR A 593 5.07 -32.56 101.46
C TYR A 593 6.03 -32.76 102.64
N THR A 594 5.85 -31.98 103.70
CA THR A 594 6.53 -32.13 105.00
C THR A 594 5.69 -32.84 106.07
N SER A 595 4.48 -33.30 105.71
CA SER A 595 3.52 -33.96 106.60
C SER A 595 2.77 -35.09 105.88
N ALA A 596 2.44 -36.15 106.62
CA ALA A 596 1.74 -37.33 106.10
C ALA A 596 0.34 -37.01 105.54
N THR A 597 -0.39 -36.07 106.15
CA THR A 597 -1.76 -35.68 105.75
C THR A 597 -1.94 -34.17 105.73
N GLY A 598 -2.75 -33.68 104.78
CA GLY A 598 -2.97 -32.24 104.56
C GLY A 598 -1.79 -31.54 103.89
N GLY A 599 -1.82 -30.21 103.90
CA GLY A 599 -0.79 -29.35 103.29
C GLY A 599 -0.93 -29.19 101.77
N ILE A 600 -0.43 -28.07 101.24
CA ILE A 600 -0.27 -27.83 99.80
C ILE A 600 0.96 -28.60 99.32
N GLY A 601 0.87 -29.29 98.18
CA GLY A 601 1.99 -30.03 97.61
C GLY A 601 2.85 -29.15 96.71
N THR A 602 4.16 -29.37 96.70
CA THR A 602 5.12 -28.65 95.84
C THR A 602 5.72 -29.56 94.78
N ALA A 603 5.72 -29.15 93.51
CA ALA A 603 6.39 -29.91 92.45
C ALA A 603 7.93 -30.00 92.68
N THR A 604 8.49 -29.00 93.35
CA THR A 604 9.89 -28.96 93.78
C THR A 604 10.11 -29.88 94.98
N ALA A 605 11.16 -30.71 94.90
CA ALA A 605 11.60 -31.54 96.03
C ALA A 605 12.33 -30.69 97.09
N PRO A 606 12.29 -31.08 98.39
CA PRO A 606 12.95 -30.32 99.45
C PRO A 606 14.48 -30.43 99.37
N THR A 607 15.18 -29.36 99.74
CA THR A 607 16.63 -29.39 100.02
C THR A 607 16.84 -29.33 101.55
N PRO A 608 17.51 -30.30 102.17
CA PRO A 608 17.78 -30.28 103.62
C PRO A 608 18.84 -29.22 103.96
N SER A 609 18.84 -28.70 105.19
CA SER A 609 19.84 -27.71 105.63
C SER A 609 21.10 -28.38 106.19
N THR A 610 22.28 -27.91 105.76
CA THR A 610 23.59 -28.36 106.28
C THR A 610 24.26 -27.36 107.24
N ALA A 611 23.49 -26.39 107.76
CA ALA A 611 23.99 -25.31 108.59
C ALA A 611 24.11 -25.65 110.10
N VAL A 612 23.57 -26.79 110.55
CA VAL A 612 23.62 -27.23 111.97
C VAL A 612 23.69 -28.76 112.02
N ASN A 613 24.50 -29.31 112.92
CA ASN A 613 24.62 -30.75 113.17
C ASN A 613 23.29 -31.36 113.68
N GLY A 614 22.60 -32.18 112.86
CA GLY A 614 21.26 -32.74 113.15
C GLY A 614 20.69 -33.70 112.08
N SER A 615 19.37 -34.02 112.14
CA SER A 615 18.65 -34.94 111.21
C SER A 615 17.11 -34.68 111.15
N THR A 616 16.44 -35.00 110.02
CA THR A 616 15.05 -34.58 109.64
C THR A 616 14.34 -35.55 108.64
N THR A 617 13.01 -35.46 108.38
CA THR A 617 12.16 -36.39 107.54
C THR A 617 11.14 -35.71 106.57
N TYR A 618 10.76 -36.31 105.40
CA TYR A 618 9.91 -35.72 104.30
C TYR A 618 8.98 -36.71 103.52
N TYR A 619 8.06 -36.25 102.60
CA TYR A 619 7.00 -37.05 101.87
C TYR A 619 6.65 -36.66 100.38
N VAL A 620 5.95 -37.50 99.54
CA VAL A 620 5.62 -37.26 98.06
C VAL A 620 4.44 -38.06 97.38
N THR A 621 3.73 -37.56 96.31
CA THR A 621 2.69 -38.21 95.39
C THR A 621 2.99 -38.12 93.86
N GLN A 622 2.13 -38.62 92.92
CA GLN A 622 2.26 -38.49 91.44
C GLN A 622 0.94 -38.27 90.62
N ASN A 623 1.01 -37.87 89.33
CA ASN A 623 -0.12 -37.60 88.41
C ASN A 623 0.21 -37.80 86.89
N THR A 624 -0.62 -38.53 86.11
CA THR A 624 -0.44 -38.68 84.64
C THR A 624 -1.70 -38.35 83.82
N GLY A 625 -2.34 -37.21 84.14
CA GLY A 625 -3.66 -36.81 83.61
C GLY A 625 -4.80 -37.09 84.61
N CYS A 626 -4.50 -37.84 85.67
CA CYS A 626 -5.24 -38.03 86.93
C CYS A 626 -4.22 -38.41 88.04
N GLU A 627 -4.56 -38.22 89.33
CA GLU A 627 -3.61 -38.13 90.47
C GLU A 627 -3.67 -39.31 91.48
N SER A 628 -2.64 -39.49 92.33
CA SER A 628 -2.39 -40.63 93.24
C SER A 628 -2.14 -40.30 94.75
N GLU A 629 -1.74 -41.30 95.56
CA GLU A 629 -1.44 -41.23 97.02
C GLU A 629 0.10 -41.15 97.38
N ARG A 630 0.50 -41.15 98.69
CA ARG A 630 1.80 -40.61 99.28
C ARG A 630 2.89 -41.61 99.84
N ALA A 631 4.20 -41.22 99.91
CA ALA A 631 5.41 -41.95 100.49
C ALA A 631 6.46 -41.06 101.28
N ALA A 632 7.62 -41.53 101.89
CA ALA A 632 8.53 -40.76 102.85
C ALA A 632 10.10 -41.13 103.10
N LEU A 633 11.02 -40.22 103.62
CA LEU A 633 12.56 -40.38 103.79
C LEU A 633 13.44 -39.40 104.74
N THR A 634 14.80 -39.54 105.02
CA THR A 634 15.73 -38.78 106.04
C THR A 634 17.28 -38.34 105.74
N VAL A 635 18.07 -37.58 106.63
CA VAL A 635 19.44 -36.83 106.37
C VAL A 635 20.55 -36.57 107.54
N THR A 636 21.88 -36.13 107.35
CA THR A 636 23.03 -35.71 108.35
C THR A 636 24.31 -34.82 107.84
N ILE A 637 25.39 -34.31 108.59
CA ILE A 637 26.39 -33.10 108.36
C ILE A 637 27.96 -33.00 108.91
N GLY A 638 28.90 -32.00 108.54
CA GLY A 638 30.34 -31.54 109.07
C GLY A 638 31.51 -30.76 108.18
N SER A 639 32.33 -29.67 108.52
CA SER A 639 32.85 -28.44 107.67
C SER A 639 34.31 -28.16 106.98
N GLN A 640 34.62 -26.94 106.34
CA GLN A 640 35.82 -26.49 105.44
C GLN A 640 36.23 -24.92 105.26
N ALA A 641 37.22 -24.48 104.40
CA ALA A 641 37.85 -23.10 104.11
C ALA A 641 37.87 -22.51 102.61
N THR A 642 38.52 -21.34 102.25
CA THR A 642 38.20 -20.44 101.05
C THR A 642 39.28 -19.94 99.99
N PRO A 643 38.90 -19.49 98.74
CA PRO A 643 39.80 -19.21 97.55
C PRO A 643 40.27 -17.76 97.18
N PRO A 644 41.23 -17.60 96.21
CA PRO A 644 41.76 -16.30 95.71
C PRO A 644 40.96 -15.72 94.51
N VAL A 645 41.39 -14.56 93.97
CA VAL A 645 40.65 -13.78 92.94
C VAL A 645 41.39 -13.66 91.59
N THR A 646 40.64 -13.89 90.50
CA THR A 646 41.08 -13.89 89.08
C THR A 646 40.18 -13.02 88.19
N HIS A 647 40.62 -12.73 86.95
CA HIS A 647 39.81 -12.05 85.92
C HIS A 647 40.11 -12.62 84.52
N ASP A 648 39.08 -12.94 83.74
CA ASP A 648 39.20 -13.51 82.39
C ASP A 648 39.63 -12.47 81.33
N LEU A 649 40.27 -12.95 80.25
CA LEU A 649 40.82 -12.13 79.16
C LEU A 649 40.38 -12.64 77.80
N THR A 650 40.25 -11.74 76.82
CA THR A 650 39.84 -12.08 75.45
C THR A 650 40.73 -11.39 74.41
N TYR A 651 41.12 -12.12 73.37
CA TYR A 651 41.99 -11.66 72.29
C TYR A 651 41.47 -12.13 70.92
N CYS A 652 41.91 -11.47 69.85
CA CYS A 652 41.72 -11.96 68.49
C CYS A 652 42.86 -12.90 68.09
N GLN A 653 42.59 -13.82 67.16
CA GLN A 653 43.61 -14.65 66.56
C GLN A 653 44.73 -13.78 65.96
N HIS A 654 45.99 -14.18 66.19
CA HIS A 654 47.22 -13.47 65.83
C HIS A 654 47.50 -12.13 66.56
N ALA A 655 46.72 -11.73 67.58
CA ALA A 655 47.02 -10.56 68.40
C ALA A 655 48.25 -10.76 69.32
N ALA A 656 49.04 -9.70 69.57
CA ALA A 656 50.20 -9.74 70.46
C ALA A 656 49.82 -9.47 71.94
N VAL A 657 50.38 -10.25 72.89
CA VAL A 657 49.90 -10.34 74.29
C VAL A 657 51.04 -10.52 75.31
N GLY A 658 50.73 -10.41 76.62
CA GLY A 658 51.68 -10.48 77.75
C GLY A 658 51.34 -11.51 78.83
N MET A 659 52.01 -11.45 79.99
CA MET A 659 51.82 -12.39 81.12
C MET A 659 50.48 -12.20 81.86
N LEU A 660 49.96 -13.29 82.45
CA LEU A 660 48.75 -13.30 83.29
C LEU A 660 49.00 -12.83 84.74
N SER A 661 47.94 -12.53 85.50
CA SER A 661 48.01 -12.14 86.91
C SER A 661 46.74 -12.47 87.71
N ALA A 662 46.84 -12.55 89.05
CA ALA A 662 45.77 -12.85 90.00
C ALA A 662 46.10 -12.25 91.39
N SER A 663 45.13 -12.25 92.31
CA SER A 663 45.27 -11.64 93.64
C SER A 663 44.94 -12.60 94.78
N GLY A 664 45.87 -12.73 95.73
CA GLY A 664 45.79 -13.59 96.92
C GLY A 664 47.18 -13.88 97.51
N THR A 665 47.26 -14.74 98.51
CA THR A 665 48.50 -15.07 99.25
C THR A 665 49.00 -16.48 98.95
N ASN A 666 50.32 -16.66 98.78
CA ASN A 666 50.96 -17.93 98.41
C ASN A 666 50.32 -18.61 97.16
N LEU A 667 50.07 -17.80 96.12
CA LEU A 667 49.47 -18.26 94.88
C LEU A 667 50.36 -19.30 94.16
N LEU A 668 49.73 -20.39 93.72
CA LEU A 668 50.32 -21.42 92.86
C LEU A 668 49.51 -21.56 91.59
N TRP A 669 50.16 -21.43 90.43
CA TRP A 669 49.53 -21.48 89.10
C TRP A 669 49.59 -22.88 88.48
N TYR A 670 48.52 -23.26 87.78
CA TYR A 670 48.38 -24.55 87.09
C TYR A 670 47.72 -24.36 85.72
N THR A 671 48.06 -25.23 84.77
CA THR A 671 47.45 -25.31 83.42
C THR A 671 46.38 -26.39 83.30
N THR A 672 45.92 -26.95 84.43
CA THR A 672 44.98 -28.08 84.50
C THR A 672 44.03 -27.93 85.69
N ALA A 673 42.78 -28.42 85.53
CA ALA A 673 41.74 -28.31 86.55
C ALA A 673 42.04 -29.09 87.84
N THR A 674 42.69 -30.25 87.72
CA THR A 674 43.08 -31.10 88.87
C THR A 674 44.47 -31.69 88.63
N GLY A 675 45.23 -31.90 89.71
CA GLY A 675 46.62 -32.33 89.64
C GLY A 675 47.59 -31.25 89.13
N GLY A 676 48.75 -31.69 88.65
CA GLY A 676 49.86 -30.83 88.21
C GLY A 676 50.68 -30.24 89.37
N THR A 677 51.93 -29.87 89.09
CA THR A 677 52.80 -29.15 90.04
C THR A 677 52.56 -27.65 89.88
N GLY A 678 52.22 -26.96 90.97
CA GLY A 678 51.94 -25.52 90.93
C GLY A 678 53.21 -24.68 90.79
N THR A 679 53.18 -23.62 89.97
CA THR A 679 54.31 -22.70 89.78
C THR A 679 54.03 -21.32 90.36
N ALA A 680 55.02 -20.69 91.00
CA ALA A 680 54.90 -19.33 91.52
C ALA A 680 54.95 -18.23 90.42
N THR A 681 55.36 -18.58 89.21
CA THR A 681 55.41 -17.68 88.04
C THR A 681 54.17 -17.87 87.17
N ALA A 682 53.58 -16.76 86.71
CA ALA A 682 52.42 -16.76 85.82
C ALA A 682 52.84 -16.94 84.33
N PRO A 683 52.05 -17.62 83.50
CA PRO A 683 52.38 -17.89 82.10
C PRO A 683 52.03 -16.75 81.14
N VAL A 684 52.48 -16.88 79.88
CA VAL A 684 52.05 -16.08 78.72
C VAL A 684 51.16 -16.96 77.82
N PRO A 685 49.96 -16.53 77.40
CA PRO A 685 49.11 -17.29 76.49
C PRO A 685 49.59 -17.24 75.03
N GLN A 686 49.00 -18.05 74.16
CA GLN A 686 49.25 -18.06 72.71
C GLN A 686 47.96 -17.72 71.96
N THR A 687 48.07 -16.96 70.86
CA THR A 687 46.93 -16.41 70.11
C THR A 687 46.84 -16.92 68.66
N SER A 688 47.68 -17.87 68.25
CA SER A 688 47.68 -18.42 66.87
C SER A 688 46.54 -19.41 66.59
N ALA A 689 45.94 -20.00 67.62
CA ALA A 689 44.82 -20.92 67.54
C ALA A 689 43.62 -20.40 68.34
N THR A 690 42.42 -20.82 67.97
CA THR A 690 41.15 -20.27 68.47
C THR A 690 40.50 -21.16 69.53
N GLY A 691 39.71 -20.54 70.42
CA GLY A 691 39.04 -21.22 71.54
C GLY A 691 39.43 -20.64 72.91
N ALA A 692 38.85 -21.22 73.96
CA ALA A 692 39.10 -20.83 75.35
C ALA A 692 40.12 -21.75 76.02
N THR A 693 41.19 -21.17 76.58
CA THR A 693 42.20 -21.87 77.39
C THR A 693 42.05 -21.44 78.84
N VAL A 694 41.77 -22.39 79.74
CA VAL A 694 41.59 -22.12 81.18
C VAL A 694 42.89 -22.37 81.94
N TYR A 695 43.31 -21.38 82.72
CA TYR A 695 44.37 -21.43 83.71
C TYR A 695 43.77 -21.42 85.12
N TYR A 696 44.51 -21.91 86.11
CA TYR A 696 43.99 -22.15 87.47
C TYR A 696 44.98 -21.66 88.52
N VAL A 697 44.48 -21.16 89.65
CA VAL A 697 45.32 -20.70 90.78
C VAL A 697 44.66 -21.01 92.14
N THR A 698 45.43 -21.52 93.11
CA THR A 698 44.96 -21.80 94.49
C THR A 698 45.48 -20.77 95.50
N GLN A 699 44.86 -20.74 96.69
CA GLN A 699 45.49 -20.28 97.92
C GLN A 699 45.28 -21.33 99.04
N GLN A 700 45.95 -21.16 100.17
CA GLN A 700 45.91 -22.11 101.29
C GLN A 700 45.62 -21.39 102.60
N ASP A 701 44.86 -22.05 103.49
CA ASP A 701 44.49 -21.54 104.81
C ASP A 701 45.48 -22.00 105.91
N ALA A 702 45.30 -21.52 107.14
CA ALA A 702 46.16 -21.89 108.26
C ALA A 702 45.97 -23.34 108.76
N GLY A 703 44.85 -24.00 108.40
CA GLY A 703 44.57 -25.40 108.67
C GLY A 703 45.13 -26.39 107.62
N GLY A 704 45.71 -25.90 106.52
CA GLY A 704 46.20 -26.73 105.44
C GLY A 704 45.11 -27.31 104.53
N CYS A 705 43.88 -26.80 104.61
CA CYS A 705 42.87 -27.06 103.59
C CYS A 705 43.18 -26.18 102.38
N GLU A 706 43.46 -26.79 101.23
CA GLU A 706 43.53 -26.04 99.99
C GLU A 706 42.18 -25.40 99.68
N SER A 707 42.22 -24.18 99.15
CA SER A 707 41.04 -23.61 98.52
C SER A 707 40.66 -24.38 97.28
N GLU A 708 39.42 -24.23 96.83
CA GLU A 708 39.10 -24.53 95.44
C GLU A 708 39.98 -23.70 94.49
N ARG A 709 40.22 -24.19 93.27
CA ARG A 709 41.01 -23.48 92.26
C ARG A 709 40.19 -22.34 91.67
N ALA A 710 40.64 -21.10 91.84
CA ALA A 710 40.13 -19.98 91.08
C ALA A 710 40.55 -20.13 89.60
N THR A 711 39.61 -19.94 88.68
CA THR A 711 39.81 -20.08 87.23
C THR A 711 40.11 -18.73 86.58
N LEU A 712 40.96 -18.74 85.56
CA LEU A 712 41.20 -17.62 84.66
C LEU A 712 41.14 -18.14 83.21
N THR A 713 40.13 -17.71 82.46
CA THR A 713 39.94 -18.07 81.05
C THR A 713 40.63 -17.05 80.14
N VAL A 714 41.40 -17.53 79.17
CA VAL A 714 41.88 -16.74 78.03
C VAL A 714 41.18 -17.23 76.78
N THR A 715 40.32 -16.39 76.19
CA THR A 715 39.55 -16.72 74.98
C THR A 715 40.17 -16.07 73.76
N VAL A 716 40.54 -16.88 72.76
CA VAL A 716 41.03 -16.41 71.46
C VAL A 716 39.92 -16.58 70.41
N ASN A 717 39.33 -15.47 70.01
CA ASN A 717 38.29 -15.43 68.99
C ASN A 717 38.89 -15.59 67.59
N ALA A 718 38.20 -16.34 66.72
CA ALA A 718 38.59 -16.48 65.33
C ALA A 718 38.49 -15.15 64.58
N GLN A 719 39.46 -14.86 63.71
CA GLN A 719 39.28 -13.83 62.71
C GLN A 719 38.22 -14.32 61.70
N PRO A 720 37.14 -13.57 61.42
CA PRO A 720 36.16 -13.99 60.42
C PRO A 720 36.76 -13.98 59.02
N ALA A 721 36.25 -14.84 58.14
CA ALA A 721 36.51 -14.72 56.70
C ALA A 721 36.03 -13.35 56.18
N ALA A 722 36.60 -12.86 55.08
CA ALA A 722 36.10 -11.64 54.43
C ALA A 722 34.63 -11.80 53.98
N PRO A 723 33.82 -10.71 53.91
CA PRO A 723 32.43 -10.78 53.46
C PRO A 723 32.32 -11.28 52.01
N VAL A 724 31.18 -11.89 51.67
CA VAL A 724 30.92 -12.27 50.27
C VAL A 724 30.32 -11.09 49.52
N VAL A 725 30.91 -10.77 48.37
CA VAL A 725 30.56 -9.65 47.48
C VAL A 725 30.58 -10.12 46.02
N ALA A 726 29.99 -9.33 45.13
CA ALA A 726 30.06 -9.51 43.69
C ALA A 726 30.23 -8.13 43.02
N ASP A 727 30.86 -8.10 41.85
CA ASP A 727 30.93 -6.90 41.00
C ASP A 727 29.53 -6.56 40.43
N ILE A 728 29.26 -5.29 40.17
CA ILE A 728 27.94 -4.81 39.73
C ILE A 728 28.09 -3.75 38.62
N ASP A 729 27.39 -3.96 37.50
CA ASP A 729 27.28 -2.97 36.43
C ASP A 729 25.96 -2.19 36.54
N TYR A 730 26.02 -0.88 36.30
CA TYR A 730 24.88 0.04 36.28
C TYR A 730 24.90 0.93 35.03
N CYS A 731 23.76 1.51 34.70
CA CYS A 731 23.64 2.45 33.57
C CYS A 731 23.84 3.92 34.00
N LEU A 732 24.28 4.75 33.06
CA LEU A 732 24.49 6.18 33.27
C LEU A 732 23.19 6.88 33.70
N ASN A 733 23.24 7.58 34.83
CA ASN A 733 22.13 8.23 35.55
C ASN A 733 21.09 7.28 36.21
N GLU A 734 21.36 5.98 36.32
CA GLU A 734 20.49 5.05 37.04
C GLU A 734 20.39 5.41 38.55
N VAL A 735 19.20 5.32 39.14
CA VAL A 735 18.98 5.58 40.58
C VAL A 735 19.17 4.29 41.36
N VAL A 736 20.40 4.06 41.81
CA VAL A 736 20.86 2.80 42.40
C VAL A 736 20.69 2.75 43.93
N PRO A 737 20.46 1.55 44.51
CA PRO A 737 20.43 1.37 45.96
C PRO A 737 21.85 1.44 46.59
N PRO A 738 21.96 1.50 47.93
CA PRO A 738 23.23 1.24 48.62
C PRO A 738 23.78 -0.15 48.27
N LEU A 739 25.10 -0.29 48.21
CA LEU A 739 25.75 -1.57 47.96
C LEU A 739 25.38 -2.64 49.01
N THR A 740 25.42 -3.90 48.61
CA THR A 740 25.14 -5.03 49.50
C THR A 740 26.33 -6.00 49.55
N ALA A 741 26.48 -6.67 50.69
CA ALA A 741 27.46 -7.71 50.93
C ALA A 741 26.87 -8.72 51.93
N THR A 742 27.28 -9.98 51.86
CA THR A 742 26.83 -11.00 52.83
C THR A 742 27.88 -11.17 53.92
N GLY A 743 27.54 -10.72 55.13
CA GLY A 743 28.37 -10.79 56.33
C GLY A 743 27.72 -10.06 57.52
N THR A 744 28.36 -10.10 58.68
CA THR A 744 27.77 -9.63 59.96
C THR A 744 28.48 -8.37 60.48
N SER A 745 27.72 -7.35 60.88
CA SER A 745 28.25 -6.07 61.39
C SER A 745 29.25 -5.40 60.41
N LEU A 746 28.87 -5.34 59.13
CA LEU A 746 29.72 -4.87 58.04
C LEU A 746 30.29 -3.46 58.29
N GLN A 747 31.54 -3.22 57.84
CA GLN A 747 32.12 -1.88 57.74
C GLN A 747 32.66 -1.64 56.33
N TRP A 748 32.29 -0.51 55.73
CA TRP A 748 32.61 -0.16 54.34
C TRP A 748 33.73 0.88 54.24
N TYR A 749 34.53 0.77 53.18
CA TYR A 749 35.71 1.59 52.91
C TYR A 749 35.87 1.88 51.41
N THR A 750 36.48 3.03 51.09
CA THR A 750 36.83 3.46 49.71
C THR A 750 38.31 3.27 49.39
N SER A 751 39.03 2.47 50.17
CA SER A 751 40.47 2.21 50.03
C SER A 751 40.81 0.76 50.41
N ALA A 752 41.79 0.17 49.75
CA ALA A 752 42.32 -1.16 50.07
C ALA A 752 42.96 -1.22 51.48
N ALA A 753 43.51 -0.09 51.98
CA ALA A 753 44.13 -0.02 53.31
C ALA A 753 43.88 1.33 54.00
N GLY A 754 43.88 1.31 55.33
CA GLY A 754 43.62 2.50 56.17
C GLY A 754 42.19 3.04 56.05
N GLY A 755 41.99 4.25 56.56
CA GLY A 755 40.68 4.92 56.62
C GLY A 755 39.74 4.39 57.73
N THR A 756 38.75 5.19 58.08
CA THR A 756 37.69 4.84 59.04
C THR A 756 36.55 4.12 58.32
N GLY A 757 36.05 3.02 58.87
CA GLY A 757 34.94 2.26 58.28
C GLY A 757 33.59 2.90 58.57
N THR A 758 32.60 2.65 57.70
CA THR A 758 31.20 3.05 57.93
C THR A 758 30.27 1.84 57.95
N ALA A 759 29.40 1.76 58.97
CA ALA A 759 28.38 0.72 59.06
C ALA A 759 27.32 0.81 57.94
N ASN A 760 27.11 2.02 57.40
CA ASN A 760 26.28 2.24 56.22
C ASN A 760 27.06 1.88 54.96
N ALA A 761 26.44 1.12 54.06
CA ALA A 761 26.96 0.90 52.72
C ALA A 761 26.90 2.19 51.89
N PRO A 762 27.89 2.46 51.01
CA PRO A 762 27.87 3.60 50.12
C PRO A 762 26.83 3.39 48.99
N ILE A 763 26.29 4.49 48.48
CA ILE A 763 25.49 4.53 47.25
C ILE A 763 26.45 4.96 46.12
N PRO A 764 26.61 4.18 45.04
CA PRO A 764 27.44 4.58 43.90
C PRO A 764 26.89 5.81 43.17
N VAL A 765 27.78 6.57 42.50
CA VAL A 765 27.40 7.77 41.74
C VAL A 765 27.40 7.45 40.25
N THR A 766 26.23 7.38 39.65
CA THR A 766 26.00 6.95 38.25
C THR A 766 26.13 8.07 37.21
N LEU A 767 26.65 9.25 37.58
CA LEU A 767 26.65 10.46 36.74
C LEU A 767 27.77 10.52 35.67
N SER A 768 28.67 9.53 35.64
CA SER A 768 29.77 9.46 34.67
C SER A 768 30.20 8.01 34.45
N THR A 769 30.53 7.65 33.21
CA THR A 769 31.03 6.30 32.87
C THR A 769 32.42 6.01 33.42
N GLY A 770 32.68 4.76 33.79
CA GLY A 770 33.96 4.30 34.36
C GLY A 770 33.73 3.24 35.43
N SER A 771 34.79 2.79 36.12
CA SER A 771 34.68 1.85 37.24
C SER A 771 35.22 2.42 38.55
N THR A 772 34.66 1.96 39.68
CA THR A 772 35.10 2.32 41.04
C THR A 772 35.04 1.10 41.94
N THR A 773 36.14 0.80 42.65
CA THR A 773 36.24 -0.34 43.56
C THR A 773 35.97 0.10 45.01
N TYR A 774 35.05 -0.60 45.67
CA TYR A 774 34.70 -0.45 47.08
C TYR A 774 35.18 -1.66 47.88
N TYR A 775 35.33 -1.49 49.19
CA TYR A 775 35.87 -2.52 50.09
C TYR A 775 35.00 -2.67 51.33
N VAL A 776 34.92 -3.88 51.89
CA VAL A 776 34.08 -4.18 53.06
C VAL A 776 34.70 -5.25 53.97
N THR A 777 34.61 -5.06 55.29
CA THR A 777 34.95 -6.05 56.32
C THR A 777 33.69 -6.49 57.07
N GLN A 778 33.76 -7.60 57.82
CA GLN A 778 32.77 -7.98 58.83
C GLN A 778 33.40 -8.08 60.21
N ASN A 779 32.61 -7.86 61.27
CA ASN A 779 33.09 -7.86 62.65
C ASN A 779 32.15 -8.61 63.61
N THR A 780 32.53 -9.84 63.95
CA THR A 780 31.83 -10.67 64.95
C THR A 780 32.65 -10.82 66.23
N GLY A 781 33.30 -9.73 66.66
CA GLY A 781 34.20 -9.67 67.83
C GLY A 781 35.68 -9.55 67.45
N CYS A 782 36.00 -9.83 66.19
CA CYS A 782 37.28 -9.55 65.51
C CYS A 782 36.95 -9.11 64.08
N GLU A 783 37.74 -8.20 63.51
CA GLU A 783 37.52 -7.71 62.14
C GLU A 783 38.16 -8.64 61.09
N SER A 784 37.43 -8.93 60.02
CA SER A 784 37.93 -9.70 58.88
C SER A 784 38.92 -8.90 58.01
N ASP A 785 39.60 -9.59 57.10
CA ASP A 785 40.21 -8.93 55.96
C ASP A 785 39.15 -8.26 55.06
N ARG A 786 39.58 -7.31 54.22
CA ARG A 786 38.70 -6.57 53.29
C ARG A 786 38.40 -7.41 52.05
N ALA A 787 37.12 -7.69 51.80
CA ALA A 787 36.64 -8.04 50.48
C ALA A 787 36.57 -6.79 49.59
N ALA A 788 36.77 -6.94 48.28
CA ALA A 788 36.71 -5.86 47.30
C ALA A 788 35.65 -6.17 46.24
N LEU A 789 34.90 -5.15 45.80
CA LEU A 789 33.93 -5.25 44.71
C LEU A 789 34.01 -4.02 43.81
N THR A 790 33.84 -4.22 42.52
CA THR A 790 33.91 -3.20 41.47
C THR A 790 32.52 -2.83 40.99
N VAL A 791 32.26 -1.53 40.89
CA VAL A 791 31.06 -0.98 40.28
C VAL A 791 31.43 -0.34 38.95
N THR A 792 30.79 -0.75 37.85
CA THR A 792 30.99 -0.14 36.51
C THR A 792 29.77 0.66 36.11
N ILE A 793 29.99 1.83 35.49
CA ILE A 793 28.92 2.67 34.92
C ILE A 793 29.10 2.70 33.40
N ASN A 794 28.11 2.15 32.69
CA ASN A 794 28.11 1.96 31.24
C ASN A 794 27.10 2.89 30.53
N THR A 795 27.27 3.06 29.22
CA THR A 795 26.32 3.80 28.35
C THR A 795 26.38 3.28 26.92
N ALA A 796 25.26 3.29 26.20
CA ALA A 796 25.18 2.90 24.79
C ALA A 796 25.28 4.12 23.86
N ALA A 797 25.88 3.92 22.68
CA ALA A 797 25.89 4.93 21.62
C ALA A 797 24.47 5.18 21.08
N SER A 798 24.16 6.37 20.58
CA SER A 798 22.86 6.67 19.96
C SER A 798 22.67 5.97 18.59
N PRO A 799 21.43 5.66 18.16
CA PRO A 799 21.16 5.16 16.81
C PRO A 799 21.52 6.17 15.73
N VAL A 800 21.73 5.70 14.50
CA VAL A 800 21.90 6.55 13.31
C VAL A 800 20.53 6.80 12.67
N VAL A 801 20.24 8.06 12.37
CA VAL A 801 18.99 8.51 11.72
C VAL A 801 19.29 9.50 10.59
N ALA A 802 18.39 9.58 9.61
CA ALA A 802 18.43 10.56 8.53
C ALA A 802 17.19 11.49 8.60
N PRO A 803 17.28 12.76 8.15
CA PRO A 803 16.11 13.61 8.01
C PRO A 803 15.21 13.10 6.87
N LEU A 804 13.90 13.09 7.10
CA LEU A 804 12.90 12.61 6.14
C LEU A 804 12.00 13.77 5.70
N THR A 805 11.70 13.83 4.40
CA THR A 805 10.73 14.78 3.83
C THR A 805 9.58 14.00 3.22
N LEU A 806 8.35 14.37 3.56
CA LEU A 806 7.11 13.73 3.12
C LEU A 806 6.15 14.78 2.54
N CYS A 807 5.24 14.32 1.70
CA CYS A 807 4.23 15.17 1.07
C CYS A 807 2.91 15.12 1.86
N GLN A 808 2.19 16.24 1.93
CA GLN A 808 0.91 16.31 2.63
C GLN A 808 -0.09 15.30 2.04
N TYR A 809 -0.80 14.57 2.91
CA TYR A 809 -1.71 13.47 2.57
C TYR A 809 -1.09 12.22 1.92
N ALA A 810 0.23 12.17 1.67
CA ALA A 810 0.88 10.94 1.25
C ALA A 810 0.80 9.89 2.37
N THR A 811 0.73 8.61 2.01
CA THR A 811 0.96 7.52 2.98
C THR A 811 2.39 7.59 3.48
N ALA A 812 2.56 7.57 4.79
CA ALA A 812 3.88 7.43 5.42
C ALA A 812 4.07 5.99 5.91
N GLU A 813 5.31 5.52 5.84
CA GLU A 813 5.73 4.27 6.46
C GLU A 813 6.16 4.52 7.92
N ALA A 814 6.48 3.44 8.65
CA ALA A 814 7.03 3.56 9.99
C ALA A 814 8.49 4.05 9.91
N LEU A 815 8.91 4.94 10.81
CA LEU A 815 10.25 5.54 10.75
C LEU A 815 11.38 4.51 10.93
N GLU A 816 12.41 4.60 10.10
CA GLU A 816 13.60 3.75 10.19
C GLU A 816 14.78 4.44 10.91
N ALA A 817 15.60 3.63 11.58
CA ALA A 817 16.86 4.02 12.20
C ALA A 817 17.81 2.82 12.27
N THR A 818 19.12 3.04 12.19
CA THR A 818 20.11 1.96 12.34
C THR A 818 20.57 1.85 13.79
N GLY A 819 20.24 0.73 14.44
CA GLY A 819 20.65 0.41 15.81
C GLY A 819 20.05 -0.90 16.32
N THR A 820 20.37 -1.27 17.56
CA THR A 820 19.90 -2.50 18.23
C THR A 820 18.73 -2.26 19.18
N SER A 821 17.70 -3.11 19.14
CA SER A 821 16.58 -3.09 20.10
C SER A 821 16.01 -1.68 20.34
N LEU A 822 15.59 -1.04 19.24
CA LEU A 822 15.25 0.39 19.19
C LEU A 822 14.00 0.72 20.02
N LEU A 823 14.02 1.90 20.65
CA LEU A 823 12.90 2.47 21.39
C LEU A 823 12.58 3.88 20.88
N TRP A 824 11.34 4.07 20.43
CA TRP A 824 10.85 5.31 19.81
C TRP A 824 10.01 6.17 20.76
N TYR A 825 10.15 7.49 20.60
CA TYR A 825 9.55 8.52 21.45
C TYR A 825 9.13 9.76 20.63
N THR A 826 8.10 10.46 21.12
CA THR A 826 7.62 11.75 20.59
C THR A 826 8.16 12.96 21.36
N SER A 827 9.14 12.76 22.25
CA SER A 827 9.73 13.80 23.10
C SER A 827 11.21 13.54 23.35
N ALA A 828 12.00 14.62 23.47
CA ALA A 828 13.41 14.58 23.84
C ALA A 828 13.65 13.96 25.23
N THR A 829 12.70 14.11 26.15
CA THR A 829 12.79 13.58 27.53
C THR A 829 11.43 13.04 28.01
N GLY A 830 11.46 12.08 28.95
CA GLY A 830 10.26 11.44 29.49
C GLY A 830 9.56 10.51 28.50
N GLY A 831 8.38 10.02 28.89
CA GLY A 831 7.58 9.05 28.12
C GLY A 831 8.12 7.62 28.16
N THR A 832 7.27 6.65 27.80
CA THR A 832 7.62 5.23 27.64
C THR A 832 8.03 4.95 26.18
N GLY A 833 9.11 4.21 25.98
CA GLY A 833 9.61 3.88 24.65
C GLY A 833 8.75 2.83 23.94
N SER A 834 8.52 3.02 22.64
CA SER A 834 7.84 2.05 21.78
C SER A 834 8.86 1.23 21.00
N ALA A 835 8.80 -0.10 21.09
CA ALA A 835 9.58 -0.99 20.23
C ALA A 835 9.07 -0.97 18.76
N THR A 836 7.82 -0.57 18.54
CA THR A 836 7.26 -0.32 17.20
C THR A 836 7.58 1.12 16.80
N ALA A 837 8.16 1.30 15.62
CA ALA A 837 8.40 2.62 15.05
C ALA A 837 7.08 3.37 14.78
N PRO A 838 7.02 4.70 15.00
CA PRO A 838 5.83 5.49 14.73
C PRO A 838 5.69 5.73 13.21
N VAL A 839 4.45 5.72 12.74
CA VAL A 839 4.08 6.26 11.41
C VAL A 839 3.78 7.76 11.59
N PRO A 840 4.47 8.68 10.90
CA PRO A 840 4.22 10.11 11.04
C PRO A 840 2.94 10.54 10.30
N SER A 841 2.21 11.50 10.87
CA SER A 841 0.99 12.02 10.23
C SER A 841 1.32 13.05 9.15
N THR A 842 0.83 12.83 7.94
CA THR A 842 1.00 13.73 6.79
C THR A 842 -0.17 14.70 6.58
N LEU A 843 -1.19 14.72 7.46
CA LEU A 843 -2.36 15.60 7.27
C LEU A 843 -2.02 17.10 7.40
N VAL A 844 -0.99 17.46 8.16
CA VAL A 844 -0.64 18.85 8.50
C VAL A 844 0.80 19.14 8.10
N THR A 845 1.00 20.23 7.36
CA THR A 845 2.34 20.68 6.92
C THR A 845 3.16 21.25 8.07
N GLY A 846 4.45 20.91 8.12
CA GLY A 846 5.41 21.38 9.11
C GLY A 846 6.48 20.35 9.44
N THR A 847 7.44 20.71 10.29
CA THR A 847 8.47 19.79 10.78
C THR A 847 8.10 19.25 12.16
N THR A 848 8.09 17.93 12.29
CA THR A 848 7.92 17.19 13.56
C THR A 848 9.22 16.45 13.88
N THR A 849 9.70 16.54 15.11
CA THR A 849 10.89 15.81 15.56
C THR A 849 10.48 14.58 16.37
N TYR A 850 10.84 13.41 15.85
CA TYR A 850 10.77 12.14 16.56
C TYR A 850 12.12 11.83 17.21
N TYR A 851 12.14 10.91 18.17
CA TYR A 851 13.32 10.58 18.95
C TYR A 851 13.45 9.07 19.10
N VAL A 852 14.68 8.53 18.94
CA VAL A 852 14.93 7.09 19.03
C VAL A 852 16.21 6.79 19.82
N SER A 853 16.15 5.81 20.72
CA SER A 853 17.30 5.23 21.41
C SER A 853 17.50 3.77 21.01
N GLN A 854 18.66 3.19 21.32
CA GLN A 854 18.91 1.75 21.24
C GLN A 854 19.17 1.18 22.63
N THR A 855 18.95 -0.13 22.80
CA THR A 855 19.22 -0.84 24.05
C THR A 855 20.21 -1.99 23.83
N ASP A 856 21.41 -1.81 24.38
CA ASP A 856 22.49 -2.80 24.38
C ASP A 856 23.17 -2.77 25.75
N GLY A 857 22.68 -3.61 26.67
CA GLY A 857 22.94 -3.53 28.12
C GLY A 857 22.27 -2.32 28.80
N CYS A 858 22.46 -1.12 28.26
CA CYS A 858 21.86 0.14 28.70
C CYS A 858 21.09 0.83 27.55
N GLU A 859 20.13 1.70 27.89
CA GLU A 859 19.51 2.61 26.91
C GLU A 859 20.48 3.75 26.53
N SER A 860 20.56 4.06 25.24
CA SER A 860 21.36 5.17 24.74
C SER A 860 20.70 6.54 24.97
N ALA A 861 21.48 7.61 24.81
CA ALA A 861 20.88 8.92 24.54
C ALA A 861 20.03 8.87 23.25
N ARG A 862 18.92 9.61 23.21
CA ARG A 862 17.98 9.61 22.07
C ARG A 862 18.52 10.45 20.91
N ALA A 863 18.59 9.87 19.71
CA ALA A 863 18.86 10.57 18.46
C ALA A 863 17.59 11.29 17.97
N PRO A 864 17.65 12.58 17.60
CA PRO A 864 16.53 13.32 17.02
C PRO A 864 16.42 13.09 15.50
N MET A 865 15.25 12.66 15.04
CA MET A 865 14.92 12.48 13.63
C MET A 865 13.86 13.51 13.21
N THR A 866 14.22 14.42 12.30
CA THR A 866 13.27 15.44 11.79
C THR A 866 12.50 14.92 10.59
N VAL A 867 11.18 14.87 10.70
CA VAL A 867 10.25 14.58 9.60
C VAL A 867 9.60 15.89 9.17
N THR A 868 9.78 16.31 7.92
CA THR A 868 9.16 17.53 7.38
C THR A 868 8.07 17.18 6.38
N VAL A 869 6.82 17.48 6.73
CA VAL A 869 5.67 17.37 5.82
C VAL A 869 5.55 18.69 5.06
N VAL A 870 5.87 18.67 3.77
CA VAL A 870 5.64 19.82 2.87
C VAL A 870 4.24 19.75 2.27
N LYS A 871 3.69 20.90 1.86
CA LYS A 871 2.39 20.96 1.18
C LYS A 871 2.48 20.21 -0.15
N SER A 872 1.57 19.27 -0.41
CA SER A 872 1.43 18.68 -1.75
C SER A 872 0.82 19.69 -2.72
N PRO A 873 1.30 19.78 -3.97
CA PRO A 873 0.67 20.66 -4.95
C PRO A 873 -0.75 20.20 -5.28
N GLN A 874 -1.65 21.14 -5.56
CA GLN A 874 -3.00 20.87 -6.07
C GLN A 874 -2.97 20.99 -7.59
N ALA A 875 -2.95 19.86 -8.30
CA ALA A 875 -3.10 19.86 -9.74
C ALA A 875 -4.58 20.14 -10.10
N ASP A 876 -4.85 21.28 -10.73
CA ASP A 876 -6.17 21.61 -11.26
C ASP A 876 -6.09 22.51 -12.51
N PHE A 877 -7.10 22.43 -13.38
CA PHE A 877 -7.21 23.23 -14.59
C PHE A 877 -8.66 23.36 -15.09
N THR A 878 -8.89 24.32 -15.99
CA THR A 878 -10.18 24.52 -16.66
C THR A 878 -10.05 24.28 -18.16
N THR A 879 -11.15 23.87 -18.79
CA THR A 879 -11.24 23.57 -20.22
C THR A 879 -12.47 24.24 -20.81
N SER A 880 -12.36 24.84 -21.99
CA SER A 880 -13.53 25.14 -22.82
C SER A 880 -13.90 23.90 -23.63
N GLY A 881 -15.18 23.52 -23.66
CA GLY A 881 -15.69 22.69 -24.76
C GLY A 881 -15.68 23.48 -26.07
N GLY A 882 -15.79 22.77 -27.19
CA GLY A 882 -15.73 23.36 -28.53
C GLY A 882 -16.02 22.32 -29.61
N CYS A 883 -15.62 22.60 -30.84
CA CYS A 883 -15.94 21.75 -32.00
C CYS A 883 -14.70 21.09 -32.59
N ALA A 884 -14.89 19.95 -33.24
CA ALA A 884 -13.89 19.26 -34.04
C ALA A 884 -13.21 20.24 -35.03
N GLY A 885 -11.87 20.27 -35.04
CA GLY A 885 -11.08 21.18 -35.88
C GLY A 885 -11.03 22.65 -35.40
N THR A 886 -11.38 22.94 -34.14
CA THR A 886 -11.25 24.28 -33.54
C THR A 886 -10.37 24.28 -32.27
N PRO A 887 -9.51 25.29 -32.04
CA PRO A 887 -8.72 25.39 -30.82
C PRO A 887 -9.57 25.68 -29.58
N MET A 888 -9.31 24.96 -28.50
CA MET A 888 -10.00 25.04 -27.21
C MET A 888 -9.00 25.44 -26.12
N LYS A 889 -9.42 26.27 -25.16
CA LYS A 889 -8.52 26.74 -24.11
C LYS A 889 -8.43 25.73 -22.98
N VAL A 890 -7.21 25.29 -22.68
CA VAL A 890 -6.86 24.59 -21.43
C VAL A 890 -6.07 25.55 -20.56
N THR A 891 -6.62 25.93 -19.41
CA THR A 891 -6.04 26.96 -18.53
C THR A 891 -5.76 26.39 -17.15
N LEU A 892 -4.49 26.36 -16.76
CA LEU A 892 -4.02 26.00 -15.43
C LEU A 892 -4.76 26.79 -14.34
N ILE A 893 -5.07 26.13 -13.22
CA ILE A 893 -5.37 26.78 -11.94
C ILE A 893 -4.08 26.68 -11.10
N PRO A 894 -3.33 27.77 -10.87
CA PRO A 894 -2.03 27.67 -10.20
C PRO A 894 -2.18 27.36 -8.70
N ASP A 895 -1.40 26.39 -8.20
CA ASP A 895 -1.36 26.02 -6.78
C ASP A 895 -0.76 27.11 -5.86
N GLY A 896 -0.09 28.10 -6.45
CA GLY A 896 0.58 29.20 -5.76
C GLY A 896 2.03 28.94 -5.37
N SER A 897 2.56 27.72 -5.61
CA SER A 897 3.98 27.44 -5.48
C SER A 897 4.80 28.11 -6.60
N ALA A 898 5.97 28.64 -6.22
CA ALA A 898 6.94 29.25 -7.12
C ALA A 898 8.07 28.29 -7.56
N THR A 899 8.10 27.07 -7.03
CA THR A 899 9.07 26.01 -7.36
C THR A 899 8.46 24.84 -8.13
N ALA A 900 7.14 24.84 -8.30
CA ALA A 900 6.40 23.82 -9.03
C ALA A 900 6.75 23.77 -10.53
N ILE A 901 7.00 22.56 -11.03
CA ILE A 901 7.18 22.19 -12.43
C ILE A 901 5.88 21.56 -12.91
N TYR A 902 5.38 21.96 -14.07
CA TYR A 902 4.10 21.52 -14.63
C TYR A 902 4.37 20.74 -15.92
N THR A 903 3.68 19.61 -16.08
CA THR A 903 3.81 18.73 -17.26
C THR A 903 2.43 18.30 -17.72
N TRP A 904 2.22 18.27 -19.04
CA TRP A 904 0.90 18.11 -19.64
C TRP A 904 0.86 16.98 -20.66
N ASN A 905 -0.28 16.31 -20.77
CA ASN A 905 -0.59 15.42 -21.89
C ASN A 905 -2.01 15.70 -22.39
N PHE A 906 -2.15 16.00 -23.68
CA PHE A 906 -3.40 16.41 -24.31
C PHE A 906 -4.03 15.31 -25.19
N TYR A 907 -3.69 14.04 -24.93
CA TYR A 907 -4.08 12.80 -25.63
C TYR A 907 -4.96 12.97 -26.89
N ASN A 908 -4.37 12.64 -28.05
CA ASN A 908 -4.97 12.78 -29.39
C ASN A 908 -5.26 14.23 -29.83
N ALA A 909 -4.81 15.25 -29.10
CA ALA A 909 -4.71 16.61 -29.62
C ALA A 909 -3.79 16.64 -30.85
N ILE A 910 -4.16 17.48 -31.80
CA ILE A 910 -3.56 17.57 -33.14
C ILE A 910 -2.81 18.88 -33.38
N ASP A 911 -3.05 19.86 -32.52
CA ASP A 911 -2.28 21.08 -32.36
C ASP A 911 -2.35 21.51 -30.89
N VAL A 912 -1.25 22.05 -30.37
CA VAL A 912 -1.09 22.53 -29.00
C VAL A 912 -0.18 23.75 -29.06
N THR A 913 -0.75 24.93 -28.85
CA THR A 913 -0.01 26.20 -28.84
C THR A 913 -0.19 26.91 -27.51
N GLY A 914 0.84 27.63 -27.04
CA GLY A 914 0.80 28.29 -25.74
C GLY A 914 2.21 28.57 -25.20
N ASN A 915 2.29 28.94 -23.93
CA ASN A 915 3.53 29.01 -23.17
C ASN A 915 3.35 28.27 -21.84
N ASP A 916 4.38 27.58 -21.38
CA ASP A 916 4.31 26.88 -20.09
C ASP A 916 4.18 27.86 -18.91
N PRO A 917 3.42 27.50 -17.86
CA PRO A 917 2.70 26.24 -17.64
C PRO A 917 1.23 26.27 -18.13
N GLY A 918 0.88 27.22 -19.01
CA GLY A 918 -0.46 27.47 -19.53
C GLY A 918 -0.85 28.96 -19.45
N PRO A 919 -1.95 29.39 -20.12
CA PRO A 919 -2.89 28.57 -20.87
C PRO A 919 -2.34 28.09 -22.22
N TYR A 920 -2.92 26.98 -22.69
CA TYR A 920 -2.72 26.44 -24.04
C TYR A 920 -4.02 26.53 -24.84
N GLU A 921 -3.89 26.67 -26.15
CA GLU A 921 -4.96 26.42 -27.11
C GLU A 921 -4.69 25.06 -27.76
N VAL A 922 -5.61 24.13 -27.53
CA VAL A 922 -5.51 22.70 -27.81
C VAL A 922 -6.62 22.32 -28.75
N MET A 923 -6.30 21.69 -29.87
CA MET A 923 -7.27 21.32 -30.90
C MET A 923 -7.36 19.80 -31.04
N TRP A 924 -8.59 19.28 -31.20
CA TRP A 924 -8.87 17.89 -31.53
C TRP A 924 -9.56 17.79 -32.90
N ARG A 925 -9.25 16.73 -33.66
CA ARG A 925 -9.67 16.59 -35.07
C ARG A 925 -11.08 16.04 -35.26
N ASP A 926 -11.44 15.00 -34.50
CA ASP A 926 -12.72 14.32 -34.59
C ASP A 926 -13.64 14.76 -33.43
N PRO A 927 -14.96 14.56 -33.53
CA PRO A 927 -15.84 14.70 -32.38
C PRO A 927 -15.73 13.51 -31.42
N GLY A 928 -15.83 13.77 -30.13
CA GLY A 928 -15.71 12.76 -29.08
C GLY A 928 -15.32 13.34 -27.73
N ASP A 929 -15.13 12.45 -26.75
CA ASP A 929 -14.65 12.80 -25.41
C ASP A 929 -13.14 12.52 -25.32
N TYR A 930 -12.35 13.54 -25.02
CA TYR A 930 -10.89 13.48 -24.98
C TYR A 930 -10.36 13.77 -23.58
N THR A 931 -9.39 12.98 -23.11
CA THR A 931 -8.76 13.22 -21.80
C THR A 931 -7.60 14.21 -21.93
N VAL A 932 -7.53 15.19 -21.03
CA VAL A 932 -6.32 15.99 -20.76
C VAL A 932 -5.80 15.63 -19.38
N LYS A 933 -4.48 15.50 -19.25
CA LYS A 933 -3.75 15.21 -18.01
C LYS A 933 -2.80 16.36 -17.68
N LEU A 934 -2.81 16.77 -16.41
CA LEU A 934 -1.81 17.66 -15.80
C LEU A 934 -1.13 16.90 -14.66
N THR A 935 0.20 16.95 -14.63
CA THR A 935 1.02 16.48 -13.52
C THR A 935 1.93 17.62 -13.04
N ILE A 936 1.91 17.91 -11.74
CA ILE A 936 2.74 18.92 -11.08
C ILE A 936 3.75 18.25 -10.17
N TYR A 937 5.00 18.70 -10.20
CA TYR A 937 6.05 18.34 -9.26
C TYR A 937 6.49 19.58 -8.46
N ASP A 938 6.42 19.57 -7.13
CA ASP A 938 7.03 20.60 -6.28
C ASP A 938 8.03 19.96 -5.31
N GLY A 939 9.33 20.21 -5.54
CA GLY A 939 10.40 19.46 -4.90
C GLY A 939 10.33 17.97 -5.24
N ALA A 940 9.97 17.15 -4.25
CA ALA A 940 9.76 15.70 -4.40
C ALA A 940 8.28 15.29 -4.49
N CYS A 941 7.34 16.25 -4.43
CA CYS A 941 5.91 15.97 -4.32
C CYS A 941 5.19 16.08 -5.65
N GLU A 942 4.63 14.96 -6.11
CA GLU A 942 3.84 14.87 -7.33
C GLU A 942 2.33 15.06 -7.04
N SER A 943 1.60 15.60 -8.00
CA SER A 943 0.14 15.70 -7.99
C SER A 943 -0.40 15.59 -9.42
N LYS A 944 -1.47 14.81 -9.63
CA LYS A 944 -2.00 14.43 -10.95
C LYS A 944 -3.50 14.76 -11.02
N VAL A 945 -3.96 15.26 -12.17
CA VAL A 945 -5.39 15.46 -12.46
C VAL A 945 -5.69 15.21 -13.93
N GLU A 946 -6.82 14.56 -14.19
CA GLU A 946 -7.33 14.31 -15.55
C GLU A 946 -8.74 14.86 -15.71
N LYS A 947 -9.05 15.44 -16.87
CA LYS A 947 -10.38 15.96 -17.20
C LYS A 947 -10.76 15.64 -18.64
N VAL A 948 -12.04 15.33 -18.84
CA VAL A 948 -12.62 15.08 -20.16
C VAL A 948 -13.02 16.40 -20.82
N VAL A 949 -12.64 16.58 -22.08
CA VAL A 949 -13.08 17.63 -22.99
C VAL A 949 -13.98 17.01 -24.04
N THR A 950 -15.28 17.34 -24.00
CA THR A 950 -16.24 16.95 -25.02
C THR A 950 -16.10 17.88 -26.24
N VAL A 951 -15.87 17.27 -27.40
CA VAL A 951 -15.62 17.91 -28.69
C VAL A 951 -16.81 17.64 -29.61
N GLY A 952 -17.55 18.69 -29.96
CA GLY A 952 -18.77 18.62 -30.78
C GLY A 952 -18.50 18.35 -32.27
N LEU A 953 -19.45 17.68 -32.92
CA LEU A 953 -19.44 17.46 -34.37
C LEU A 953 -20.04 18.68 -35.08
N ALA A 954 -19.37 19.18 -36.13
CA ALA A 954 -20.00 20.11 -37.06
C ALA A 954 -21.22 19.46 -37.75
N PRO A 955 -22.40 20.11 -37.77
CA PRO A 955 -23.60 19.55 -38.38
C PRO A 955 -23.39 19.26 -39.87
N GLU A 956 -23.86 18.10 -40.35
CA GLU A 956 -23.80 17.73 -41.77
C GLU A 956 -24.87 18.51 -42.56
N VAL A 957 -24.52 19.75 -42.92
CA VAL A 957 -25.42 20.63 -43.66
C VAL A 957 -25.58 20.12 -45.09
N SER A 958 -26.80 20.15 -45.61
CA SER A 958 -27.16 19.72 -46.96
C SER A 958 -28.14 20.70 -47.58
N VAL A 959 -27.99 21.00 -48.88
CA VAL A 959 -28.92 21.87 -49.63
C VAL A 959 -29.66 21.08 -50.71
N THR A 960 -30.97 21.33 -50.82
CA THR A 960 -31.81 20.80 -51.90
C THR A 960 -32.53 21.95 -52.62
N PRO A 961 -32.40 22.08 -53.95
CA PRO A 961 -31.50 21.34 -54.84
C PRO A 961 -30.03 21.73 -54.61
N ALA A 962 -29.09 20.79 -54.70
CA ALA A 962 -27.66 21.06 -54.58
C ALA A 962 -27.05 21.69 -55.86
N MET A 963 -27.68 21.49 -57.02
CA MET A 963 -27.39 22.23 -58.23
C MET A 963 -28.62 22.27 -59.15
N GLY A 964 -28.68 23.22 -60.07
CA GLY A 964 -29.71 23.24 -61.11
C GLY A 964 -29.50 24.30 -62.18
N SER A 965 -30.20 24.15 -63.31
CA SER A 965 -30.16 25.09 -64.44
C SER A 965 -31.51 25.78 -64.61
N TYR A 966 -31.50 27.11 -64.70
CA TYR A 966 -32.69 27.97 -64.63
C TYR A 966 -32.68 29.09 -65.67
N CYS A 967 -33.83 29.70 -65.93
CA CYS A 967 -33.97 30.86 -66.79
C CYS A 967 -34.04 32.18 -66.00
N ILE A 968 -33.65 33.27 -66.65
CA ILE A 968 -33.64 34.60 -66.03
C ILE A 968 -35.06 34.98 -65.57
N ASN A 969 -35.19 35.30 -64.29
CA ASN A 969 -36.43 35.53 -63.52
C ASN A 969 -37.14 34.29 -62.92
N ASP A 970 -36.63 33.07 -63.10
CA ASP A 970 -37.13 31.91 -62.35
C ASP A 970 -36.88 32.09 -60.83
N THR A 971 -37.75 31.49 -60.00
CA THR A 971 -37.61 31.45 -58.54
C THR A 971 -37.36 30.03 -58.06
N VAL A 972 -36.27 29.85 -57.30
CA VAL A 972 -35.81 28.56 -56.79
C VAL A 972 -35.86 28.57 -55.27
N THR A 973 -36.69 27.71 -54.67
CA THR A 973 -36.68 27.52 -53.21
C THR A 973 -35.53 26.60 -52.82
N LEU A 974 -34.52 27.17 -52.19
CA LEU A 974 -33.39 26.46 -51.59
C LEU A 974 -33.80 26.01 -50.18
N ARG A 975 -33.71 24.70 -49.92
CA ARG A 975 -33.91 24.11 -48.59
C ARG A 975 -32.58 23.69 -48.02
N ALA A 976 -32.28 24.06 -46.77
CA ALA A 976 -31.15 23.54 -46.03
C ALA A 976 -31.61 22.64 -44.88
N THR A 977 -30.85 21.57 -44.63
CA THR A 977 -31.07 20.57 -43.57
C THR A 977 -29.76 20.22 -42.88
N GLY A 978 -29.81 19.67 -41.65
CA GLY A 978 -28.64 19.19 -40.89
C GLY A 978 -28.30 19.96 -39.61
N ALA A 979 -28.77 21.21 -39.46
CA ALA A 979 -28.50 22.09 -38.31
C ALA A 979 -29.78 22.68 -37.69
N GLU A 980 -29.65 23.43 -36.58
CA GLU A 980 -30.79 24.16 -35.97
C GLU A 980 -31.02 25.53 -36.63
N THR A 981 -29.94 26.28 -36.87
CA THR A 981 -29.98 27.63 -37.46
C THR A 981 -29.16 27.69 -38.75
N TYR A 982 -29.53 28.58 -39.66
CA TYR A 982 -28.97 28.65 -41.01
C TYR A 982 -28.81 30.09 -41.49
N GLU A 983 -27.68 30.39 -42.11
CA GLU A 983 -27.29 31.70 -42.62
C GLU A 983 -26.66 31.52 -44.02
N TRP A 984 -27.05 32.34 -45.00
CA TRP A 984 -26.75 32.17 -46.43
C TRP A 984 -25.93 33.34 -46.97
N SER A 985 -24.96 33.04 -47.83
CA SER A 985 -24.11 34.04 -48.49
C SER A 985 -23.83 33.63 -49.95
N PRO A 986 -23.77 34.57 -50.91
CA PRO A 986 -24.09 35.99 -50.77
C PRO A 986 -25.61 36.24 -50.66
N ALA A 987 -26.01 37.37 -50.09
CA ALA A 987 -27.42 37.79 -50.01
C ALA A 987 -28.08 38.05 -51.38
N THR A 988 -27.29 38.18 -52.44
CA THR A 988 -27.73 38.67 -53.75
C THR A 988 -28.83 37.79 -54.35
N TYR A 989 -29.99 38.41 -54.61
CA TYR A 989 -31.20 37.78 -55.15
C TYR A 989 -31.88 36.72 -54.27
N LEU A 990 -31.46 36.54 -53.02
CA LEU A 990 -32.18 35.75 -52.02
C LEU A 990 -33.35 36.55 -51.40
N SER A 991 -34.40 35.84 -50.98
CA SER A 991 -35.51 36.42 -50.21
C SER A 991 -35.18 36.68 -48.74
N SER A 992 -34.11 36.08 -48.22
CA SER A 992 -33.61 36.18 -46.85
C SER A 992 -32.18 35.66 -46.80
N GLU A 993 -31.34 36.23 -45.95
CA GLU A 993 -30.03 35.68 -45.58
C GLU A 993 -30.15 34.56 -44.53
N LYS A 994 -31.32 34.36 -43.90
CA LYS A 994 -31.47 33.47 -42.74
C LYS A 994 -32.68 32.55 -42.82
N GLY A 995 -32.52 31.36 -42.25
CA GLY A 995 -33.55 30.32 -42.16
C GLY A 995 -33.24 29.10 -43.03
N ASN A 996 -33.85 27.96 -42.69
CA ASN A 996 -33.68 26.69 -43.41
C ASN A 996 -34.37 26.64 -44.79
N HIS A 997 -35.06 27.72 -45.18
CA HIS A 997 -35.72 27.88 -46.47
C HIS A 997 -35.51 29.32 -46.97
N VAL A 998 -34.95 29.49 -48.16
CA VAL A 998 -34.81 30.79 -48.83
C VAL A 998 -35.19 30.66 -50.31
N THR A 999 -35.69 31.72 -50.93
CA THR A 999 -36.01 31.74 -52.36
C THR A 999 -34.97 32.57 -53.09
N ALA A 1000 -34.16 31.93 -53.94
CA ALA A 1000 -33.28 32.59 -54.89
C ALA A 1000 -34.06 32.99 -56.15
N THR A 1001 -33.81 34.19 -56.68
CA THR A 1001 -34.43 34.66 -57.94
C THR A 1001 -33.35 34.73 -59.02
N PHE A 1002 -33.38 33.83 -60.00
CA PHE A 1002 -32.25 33.65 -60.91
C PHE A 1002 -32.02 34.87 -61.83
N ARG A 1003 -30.75 35.28 -61.97
CA ARG A 1003 -30.30 36.47 -62.74
C ARG A 1003 -29.03 36.24 -63.55
N GLY A 1004 -28.54 35.01 -63.61
CA GLY A 1004 -27.20 34.65 -64.07
C GLY A 1004 -26.52 33.77 -63.03
N ASP A 1005 -25.48 33.07 -63.45
CA ASP A 1005 -24.79 32.04 -62.67
C ASP A 1005 -24.34 32.53 -61.29
N ILE A 1006 -24.68 31.76 -60.25
CA ILE A 1006 -24.37 32.11 -58.86
C ILE A 1006 -24.25 30.86 -57.98
N SER A 1007 -23.23 30.84 -57.13
CA SER A 1007 -23.13 29.89 -56.01
C SER A 1007 -23.58 30.57 -54.72
N TYR A 1008 -24.32 29.83 -53.89
CA TYR A 1008 -24.60 30.21 -52.50
C TYR A 1008 -23.99 29.20 -51.55
N THR A 1009 -23.27 29.67 -50.53
CA THR A 1009 -22.85 28.89 -49.37
C THR A 1009 -23.88 29.11 -48.26
N VAL A 1010 -24.45 28.03 -47.71
CA VAL A 1010 -25.18 28.06 -46.44
C VAL A 1010 -24.26 27.61 -45.32
N LYS A 1011 -24.31 28.34 -44.20
CA LYS A 1011 -23.71 28.00 -42.92
C LYS A 1011 -24.82 27.53 -41.98
N GLY A 1012 -24.73 26.30 -41.51
CA GLY A 1012 -25.62 25.75 -40.48
C GLY A 1012 -24.93 25.73 -39.13
N THR A 1013 -25.63 26.10 -38.05
CA THR A 1013 -25.13 26.00 -36.67
C THR A 1013 -26.10 25.18 -35.81
N ASP A 1014 -25.57 24.25 -35.03
CA ASP A 1014 -26.33 23.34 -34.15
C ASP A 1014 -26.50 23.87 -32.71
N ALA A 1015 -27.11 23.06 -31.85
CA ALA A 1015 -27.32 23.36 -30.43
C ALA A 1015 -26.03 23.47 -29.60
N GLY A 1016 -24.91 22.87 -30.07
CA GLY A 1016 -23.59 22.98 -29.46
C GLY A 1016 -22.82 24.22 -29.90
N GLY A 1017 -23.35 24.98 -30.86
CA GLY A 1017 -22.65 26.10 -31.50
C GLY A 1017 -21.68 25.66 -32.61
N CYS A 1018 -21.69 24.39 -32.98
CA CYS A 1018 -20.82 23.84 -34.02
C CYS A 1018 -21.36 24.14 -35.41
N VAL A 1019 -20.44 24.40 -36.33
CA VAL A 1019 -20.71 25.04 -37.62
C VAL A 1019 -20.36 24.10 -38.77
N GLY A 1020 -21.34 23.78 -39.61
CA GLY A 1020 -21.15 23.12 -40.89
C GLY A 1020 -21.51 24.05 -42.06
N THR A 1021 -21.09 23.70 -43.26
CA THR A 1021 -21.39 24.46 -44.48
C THR A 1021 -21.73 23.56 -45.66
N ALA A 1022 -22.62 24.02 -46.53
CA ALA A 1022 -22.91 23.38 -47.81
C ALA A 1022 -23.06 24.44 -48.91
N GLU A 1023 -22.85 24.04 -50.16
CA GLU A 1023 -22.98 24.94 -51.32
C GLU A 1023 -24.08 24.49 -52.27
N VAL A 1024 -24.64 25.45 -53.01
CA VAL A 1024 -25.53 25.22 -54.15
C VAL A 1024 -25.13 26.11 -55.30
N TYR A 1025 -25.00 25.54 -56.50
CA TYR A 1025 -24.76 26.27 -57.74
C TYR A 1025 -26.03 26.35 -58.60
N LEU A 1026 -26.44 27.57 -58.94
CA LEU A 1026 -27.48 27.84 -59.93
C LEU A 1026 -26.81 28.33 -61.21
N GLY A 1027 -27.03 27.64 -62.32
CA GLY A 1027 -26.51 28.02 -63.64
C GLY A 1027 -27.62 28.37 -64.64
N LEU A 1028 -27.26 29.03 -65.74
CA LEU A 1028 -28.18 29.33 -66.84
C LEU A 1028 -28.56 28.05 -67.62
N SER A 1029 -29.85 27.89 -67.96
CA SER A 1029 -30.32 26.79 -68.80
C SER A 1029 -30.18 27.09 -70.30
N ALA A 1030 -29.64 26.14 -71.06
CA ALA A 1030 -29.52 26.23 -72.52
C ALA A 1030 -30.87 26.22 -73.27
N ASP A 1031 -31.96 25.82 -72.58
CA ASP A 1031 -33.32 25.77 -73.15
C ASP A 1031 -34.09 27.10 -73.06
N CYS A 1032 -33.49 28.16 -72.49
CA CYS A 1032 -34.18 29.43 -72.28
C CYS A 1032 -34.60 30.10 -73.59
N LYS A 1033 -35.91 30.24 -73.78
CA LYS A 1033 -36.52 30.89 -74.94
C LYS A 1033 -36.58 32.40 -74.72
N ILE A 1034 -35.79 33.15 -75.47
CA ILE A 1034 -35.88 34.60 -75.56
C ILE A 1034 -37.15 34.98 -76.34
N TYR A 1035 -37.97 35.85 -75.76
CA TYR A 1035 -39.25 36.29 -76.33
C TYR A 1035 -39.20 37.77 -76.73
N TYR A 1036 -39.33 38.07 -78.03
CA TYR A 1036 -39.56 39.43 -78.52
C TYR A 1036 -41.06 39.71 -78.58
N ILE A 1037 -41.57 40.52 -77.64
CA ILE A 1037 -42.99 40.82 -77.48
C ILE A 1037 -43.33 42.12 -78.21
N LEU A 1038 -44.37 42.07 -79.05
CA LEU A 1038 -44.92 43.24 -79.75
C LEU A 1038 -46.44 43.31 -79.55
N PRO A 1039 -47.03 44.51 -79.44
CA PRO A 1039 -48.47 44.66 -79.31
C PRO A 1039 -49.15 44.41 -80.68
N THR A 1040 -50.28 43.70 -80.67
CA THR A 1040 -51.03 43.36 -81.91
C THR A 1040 -51.83 44.53 -82.50
N ALA A 1041 -51.97 45.62 -81.75
CA ALA A 1041 -52.50 46.89 -82.22
C ALA A 1041 -51.84 48.06 -81.48
N PHE A 1042 -51.82 49.26 -82.09
CA PHE A 1042 -51.35 50.48 -81.46
C PHE A 1042 -52.09 51.72 -81.99
N SER A 1043 -52.06 52.80 -81.22
CA SER A 1043 -52.91 53.99 -81.39
C SER A 1043 -52.09 55.27 -81.43
N PRO A 1044 -51.49 55.62 -82.59
CA PRO A 1044 -50.76 56.88 -82.79
C PRO A 1044 -51.75 58.06 -82.84
N ASN A 1045 -52.04 58.64 -81.67
CA ASN A 1045 -53.01 59.72 -81.47
C ASN A 1045 -52.43 60.92 -80.69
N GLY A 1046 -51.26 60.77 -80.06
CA GLY A 1046 -50.56 61.79 -79.27
C GLY A 1046 -50.91 61.83 -77.77
N ASP A 1047 -51.60 60.84 -77.21
CA ASP A 1047 -51.99 60.80 -75.79
C ASP A 1047 -50.90 60.24 -74.85
N GLY A 1048 -49.82 59.67 -75.39
CA GLY A 1048 -48.71 59.07 -74.66
C GLY A 1048 -48.84 57.55 -74.42
N LEU A 1049 -49.97 56.93 -74.79
CA LEU A 1049 -50.29 55.52 -74.52
C LEU A 1049 -50.39 54.72 -75.82
N ASN A 1050 -49.35 53.93 -76.09
CA ASN A 1050 -49.23 53.09 -77.31
C ASN A 1050 -49.15 53.89 -78.62
N ASP A 1051 -48.62 55.11 -78.59
CA ASP A 1051 -48.33 55.92 -79.79
C ASP A 1051 -47.28 55.28 -80.74
N VAL A 1052 -46.44 54.38 -80.22
CA VAL A 1052 -45.27 53.84 -80.92
C VAL A 1052 -45.25 52.32 -80.85
N PHE A 1053 -45.30 51.69 -82.03
CA PHE A 1053 -45.10 50.26 -82.21
C PHE A 1053 -43.60 49.91 -82.12
N ARG A 1054 -43.19 49.30 -81.01
CA ARG A 1054 -41.81 48.89 -80.72
C ARG A 1054 -41.76 47.52 -80.04
N VAL A 1055 -40.58 46.90 -80.10
CA VAL A 1055 -40.28 45.63 -79.43
C VAL A 1055 -40.14 45.84 -77.92
N LYS A 1056 -40.56 44.84 -77.14
CA LYS A 1056 -40.15 44.62 -75.75
C LYS A 1056 -39.44 43.27 -75.66
N THR A 1057 -38.36 43.20 -74.89
CA THR A 1057 -37.50 42.02 -74.80
C THR A 1057 -36.83 41.96 -73.42
N SER A 1058 -36.44 40.76 -73.00
CA SER A 1058 -35.59 40.51 -71.82
C SER A 1058 -34.09 40.39 -72.17
N ASP A 1059 -33.75 40.26 -73.44
CA ASP A 1059 -32.38 40.23 -73.97
C ASP A 1059 -32.14 41.43 -74.91
N ILE A 1060 -30.98 42.07 -74.81
CA ILE A 1060 -30.58 43.16 -75.72
C ILE A 1060 -29.71 42.53 -76.82
N PRO A 1061 -30.23 42.40 -78.06
CA PRO A 1061 -29.51 41.75 -79.14
C PRO A 1061 -28.30 42.58 -79.61
N VAL A 1062 -27.21 41.90 -79.98
CA VAL A 1062 -25.99 42.53 -80.53
C VAL A 1062 -26.14 42.97 -81.99
N ALA A 1063 -27.17 42.48 -82.69
CA ALA A 1063 -27.63 43.01 -83.96
C ALA A 1063 -29.16 42.92 -84.05
N PHE A 1064 -29.81 43.96 -84.55
CA PHE A 1064 -31.27 44.05 -84.64
C PHE A 1064 -31.70 44.70 -85.96
N MET A 1065 -32.86 44.29 -86.47
CA MET A 1065 -33.57 44.94 -87.56
C MET A 1065 -35.07 44.68 -87.42
N MET A 1066 -35.89 45.73 -87.40
CA MET A 1066 -37.35 45.64 -87.52
C MET A 1066 -37.82 46.35 -88.78
N ARG A 1067 -38.64 45.67 -89.58
CA ARG A 1067 -39.30 46.19 -90.79
C ARG A 1067 -40.81 46.10 -90.65
N VAL A 1068 -41.53 47.11 -91.11
CA VAL A 1068 -43.00 47.14 -91.18
C VAL A 1068 -43.45 47.45 -92.60
N PHE A 1069 -44.43 46.70 -93.09
CA PHE A 1069 -44.95 46.75 -94.45
C PHE A 1069 -46.47 47.00 -94.46
N ASN A 1070 -46.95 47.78 -95.42
CA ASN A 1070 -48.39 47.94 -95.64
C ASN A 1070 -48.99 46.75 -96.40
N ARG A 1071 -50.33 46.72 -96.52
CA ARG A 1071 -51.11 45.70 -97.24
C ARG A 1071 -50.77 45.50 -98.73
N LEU A 1072 -49.88 46.32 -99.31
CA LEU A 1072 -49.37 46.19 -100.69
C LEU A 1072 -47.91 45.70 -100.73
N GLY A 1073 -47.35 45.24 -99.60
CA GLY A 1073 -45.95 44.81 -99.49
C GLY A 1073 -44.92 45.95 -99.51
N GLN A 1074 -45.37 47.21 -99.41
CA GLN A 1074 -44.46 48.37 -99.41
C GLN A 1074 -43.93 48.60 -98.00
N LEU A 1075 -42.61 48.72 -97.85
CA LEU A 1075 -41.96 49.11 -96.61
C LEU A 1075 -42.46 50.51 -96.17
N VAL A 1076 -42.88 50.64 -94.91
CA VAL A 1076 -43.36 51.89 -94.31
C VAL A 1076 -42.51 52.37 -93.15
N PHE A 1077 -41.81 51.46 -92.49
CA PHE A 1077 -40.85 51.74 -91.42
C PHE A 1077 -39.74 50.68 -91.41
N GLU A 1078 -38.53 51.10 -91.10
CA GLU A 1078 -37.37 50.25 -90.86
C GLU A 1078 -36.54 50.91 -89.75
N THR A 1079 -36.04 50.11 -88.80
CA THR A 1079 -34.97 50.52 -87.89
C THR A 1079 -34.03 49.35 -87.61
N HIS A 1080 -32.81 49.69 -87.21
CA HIS A 1080 -31.79 48.76 -86.68
C HIS A 1080 -31.51 49.00 -85.18
N ASP A 1081 -32.18 49.97 -84.55
CA ASP A 1081 -32.11 50.24 -83.12
C ASP A 1081 -33.37 49.67 -82.43
N ILE A 1082 -33.19 48.89 -81.37
CA ILE A 1082 -34.31 48.24 -80.65
C ILE A 1082 -35.08 49.19 -79.72
N SER A 1083 -34.53 50.37 -79.42
CA SER A 1083 -35.20 51.43 -78.65
C SER A 1083 -36.16 52.26 -79.51
N GLU A 1084 -35.93 52.31 -80.82
CA GLU A 1084 -36.82 52.95 -81.80
C GLU A 1084 -38.09 52.15 -82.07
N GLY A 1085 -39.07 52.80 -82.70
CA GLY A 1085 -40.30 52.15 -83.13
C GLY A 1085 -41.13 53.00 -84.07
N TRP A 1086 -42.12 52.38 -84.67
CA TRP A 1086 -42.96 53.01 -85.66
C TRP A 1086 -44.08 53.83 -85.01
N SER A 1087 -44.05 55.15 -85.18
CA SER A 1087 -45.07 56.11 -84.72
C SER A 1087 -46.32 56.17 -85.61
N GLY A 1088 -46.56 55.16 -86.45
CA GLY A 1088 -47.72 55.14 -87.37
C GLY A 1088 -47.68 56.19 -88.48
N LEU A 1089 -46.50 56.77 -88.77
CA LEU A 1089 -46.29 57.67 -89.89
C LEU A 1089 -45.72 56.92 -91.11
N GLN A 1090 -46.23 57.20 -92.30
CA GLN A 1090 -45.63 56.77 -93.57
C GLN A 1090 -45.22 58.02 -94.36
N LYS A 1091 -43.91 58.19 -94.61
CA LYS A 1091 -43.33 59.37 -95.31
C LYS A 1091 -43.74 60.73 -94.70
N GLY A 1092 -43.85 60.81 -93.37
CA GLY A 1092 -44.23 62.04 -92.66
C GLY A 1092 -45.70 62.41 -92.76
N GLN A 1093 -46.57 61.48 -93.16
CA GLN A 1093 -48.03 61.60 -93.10
C GLN A 1093 -48.60 60.44 -92.28
N GLU A 1094 -49.81 60.63 -91.72
CA GLU A 1094 -50.52 59.55 -91.01
C GLU A 1094 -50.70 58.31 -91.89
N ALA A 1095 -50.27 57.14 -91.40
CA ALA A 1095 -50.56 55.89 -92.06
C ALA A 1095 -52.08 55.60 -92.02
N PRO A 1096 -52.66 55.05 -93.11
CA PRO A 1096 -54.05 54.58 -93.11
C PRO A 1096 -54.34 53.55 -92.01
N LEU A 1097 -55.56 53.58 -91.46
CA LEU A 1097 -56.01 52.56 -90.52
C LEU A 1097 -56.09 51.17 -91.18
N GLY A 1098 -55.70 50.13 -90.45
CA GLY A 1098 -55.71 48.75 -90.94
C GLY A 1098 -54.54 47.92 -90.44
N ALA A 1099 -54.43 46.69 -90.97
CA ALA A 1099 -53.35 45.76 -90.63
C ALA A 1099 -52.08 46.00 -91.47
N TYR A 1100 -50.95 45.96 -90.79
CA TYR A 1100 -49.59 46.04 -91.31
C TYR A 1100 -48.84 44.78 -90.92
N VAL A 1101 -47.95 44.29 -91.78
CA VAL A 1101 -47.11 43.11 -91.51
C VAL A 1101 -45.76 43.58 -91.01
N TYR A 1102 -45.26 43.00 -89.92
CA TYR A 1102 -43.92 43.26 -89.42
C TYR A 1102 -43.02 42.02 -89.56
N MET A 1103 -41.72 42.28 -89.71
CA MET A 1103 -40.65 41.27 -89.65
C MET A 1103 -39.52 41.81 -88.78
N ILE A 1104 -38.95 40.93 -87.96
CA ILE A 1104 -37.80 41.18 -87.10
C ILE A 1104 -36.75 40.12 -87.41
N SER A 1105 -35.50 40.56 -87.50
CA SER A 1105 -34.32 39.71 -87.47
C SER A 1105 -33.41 40.22 -86.36
N ALA A 1106 -32.97 39.35 -85.47
CA ALA A 1106 -32.13 39.68 -84.33
C ALA A 1106 -31.03 38.63 -84.12
N VAL A 1107 -29.91 39.06 -83.56
CA VAL A 1107 -28.87 38.18 -83.01
C VAL A 1107 -28.80 38.44 -81.52
N THR A 1108 -29.15 37.44 -80.70
CA THR A 1108 -29.18 37.56 -79.23
C THR A 1108 -27.80 37.91 -78.67
N SER A 1109 -27.72 38.33 -77.41
CA SER A 1109 -26.42 38.54 -76.73
C SER A 1109 -25.49 37.31 -76.75
N GLU A 1110 -26.06 36.11 -76.88
CA GLU A 1110 -25.37 34.81 -77.03
C GLU A 1110 -24.98 34.46 -78.48
N GLY A 1111 -25.24 35.34 -79.46
CA GLY A 1111 -24.91 35.11 -80.87
C GLY A 1111 -25.92 34.27 -81.67
N LYS A 1112 -27.11 33.99 -81.11
CA LYS A 1112 -28.13 33.15 -81.75
C LYS A 1112 -29.04 33.99 -82.66
N HIS A 1113 -29.19 33.58 -83.92
CA HIS A 1113 -30.13 34.22 -84.84
C HIS A 1113 -31.59 33.88 -84.48
N VAL A 1114 -32.45 34.90 -84.47
CA VAL A 1114 -33.89 34.80 -84.26
C VAL A 1114 -34.61 35.62 -85.33
N GLU A 1115 -35.58 35.01 -86.00
CA GLU A 1115 -36.52 35.71 -86.89
C GLU A 1115 -37.95 35.59 -86.36
N GLN A 1116 -38.71 36.67 -86.45
CA GLN A 1116 -40.10 36.73 -86.02
C GLN A 1116 -40.91 37.60 -86.98
N SER A 1117 -42.12 37.18 -87.34
CA SER A 1117 -43.03 37.97 -88.15
C SER A 1117 -44.46 37.89 -87.60
N GLY A 1118 -45.29 38.86 -87.98
CA GLY A 1118 -46.67 38.95 -87.52
C GLY A 1118 -47.39 40.16 -88.11
N SER A 1119 -48.57 40.44 -87.58
CA SER A 1119 -49.37 41.62 -87.94
C SER A 1119 -49.59 42.55 -86.77
N VAL A 1120 -49.58 43.85 -87.03
CA VAL A 1120 -50.04 44.91 -86.12
C VAL A 1120 -51.15 45.72 -86.79
N VAL A 1121 -52.19 46.09 -86.03
CA VAL A 1121 -53.26 46.97 -86.50
C VAL A 1121 -53.00 48.41 -86.05
N VAL A 1122 -53.02 49.36 -87.00
CA VAL A 1122 -53.08 50.79 -86.68
C VAL A 1122 -54.53 51.16 -86.43
N THR A 1123 -54.81 51.63 -85.21
CA THR A 1123 -56.12 52.17 -84.77
C THR A 1123 -56.00 53.65 -84.41
N ARG A 1124 -57.11 54.38 -84.39
CA ARG A 1124 -57.25 55.73 -83.80
C ARG A 1124 -58.63 55.83 -83.14
#